data_AF-A0A942CJW6-F1
#
_entry.id   AF-A0A942CJW6-F1
#
_cell.length_a   1.000
_cell.length_b   1.000
_cell.length_c   1.000
_cell.angle_alpha   90.00
_cell.angle_beta   90.00
_cell.angle_gamma   90.00
#
_symmetry.space_group_name_H-M   'P 1'
#
loop_
_entity.id
_entity.type
_entity.pdbx_description
1 polymer ?
#
loop_
_entity_poly.entity_id
_entity_poly.type
_entity_poly.pdbx_seq_one_letter_code
_entity_poly.pdbx_strand_id
1 'polypeptide(L)'
;MRKEALRGVWAACACLMLAASPARAAAPEVVLYATDAVKLAGNWARTADTTAARGQALVSTDQGWSSTNAPLASPTDYVEFTFTAPASTPYHVWLRLRAGNDNKYNDSVFAQFSDAGANGAGVYALGSTSGLTLNLQSANGAVLSGWGWVDGAYWLSQAPVVAFTTSGMHTIRIQTREDGVRLDQVVLSPVTYLKTSPGQVLGDSTIVPRASTPVLAATPFNAVPFALPGTVEAEDFDNGGAGLAYKDVDAVNAGGAYRTTAVDIEAASEGGYDVGWIAPGEWLVYDVTVPAPGTYRFEARVASPAAGGTFHVEVAGVDVTGPLTIPATGSWQTWQTIAKMVSLDGGPQQIRIVFDANGASGAVGNLNWFRVSPATPQPFTGAPIALPGTIDVSRYDLGDEGIAYHDTTAGNDGGAVRTGGVDLEASSLGGSDIGWTADGEWVSYTVNVTTAGNYAITAKVASPYTSGLMHLKVGTVSTATQPVPATGGWQTWRDLNWTAALAAGTQVLTIYVDTGGFNLGSVIVAPVPTVTGPSGNTGTTPGSSTPTTGTPSTGSTTGDTTSPTPATRRVIVKQGDDLQAAINAAQPGDTLLLQAGATFVGNFTLPAKTGSSVVTIRTDIADPVPAGTRITPAAATSLARLKSPNTVAALATEAYAHHYVIQLLDFAANVGGYGEVISLGDGSNAQNSLAMVPHDIVVDRVYVHGDASGQKRGIGLNSASTTIRDSYIANIWYVGQDSQAIAGWNGPGPYTVTNNYLEAASENFLLGGADPAIVDLIPSDLSFTRNYVTKPLAWRSNSSINVKNLFELKNAQRVTIDGNVFENNWLAAQSGYALVFTGRSQDGYAPWSVVQNLTFTNNIVRHVASAINILGKDYRFPSGTSGHFVFRNNLFEDVSGANWGGDGRFMLINGGVDITVDHNTILQSGSSVLYADTNPVQQFTMTNNIAPDNAWAIMGGGASPGNGTIKTYFPGSMFLRGVWAGSNPGYYPTGNFYPANMDAVGFVDLKGGDYHLAPSSLYRNAALDGADAGANIDAVRAATAGVK
;
A
#
# COMPACT_ATOMS: atom_id res chain seq x y z
N MET A 1 -79.32 18.36 22.23
CA MET A 1 -80.30 18.14 21.15
C MET A 1 -79.92 18.96 19.94
N ARG A 2 -79.62 18.26 18.83
CA ARG A 2 -80.13 18.53 17.47
C ARG A 2 -79.76 19.88 16.83
N LYS A 3 -78.94 19.86 15.78
CA LYS A 3 -79.32 19.76 14.33
C LYS A 3 -79.05 21.14 13.71
N GLU A 4 -78.58 21.37 12.49
CA GLU A 4 -78.29 20.60 11.27
C GLU A 4 -77.42 21.56 10.40
N ALA A 5 -76.30 21.12 9.80
CA ALA A 5 -76.11 20.78 8.37
C ALA A 5 -76.17 22.02 7.41
N LEU A 6 -75.30 22.28 6.42
CA LEU A 6 -74.46 21.47 5.53
C LEU A 6 -73.24 22.26 4.96
N ARG A 7 -72.12 21.53 4.80
CA ARG A 7 -71.13 21.46 3.69
C ARG A 7 -70.50 22.72 3.06
N GLY A 8 -69.16 22.79 3.11
CA GLY A 8 -68.32 23.48 2.13
C GLY A 8 -66.85 23.66 2.53
N VAL A 9 -65.97 22.76 2.06
CA VAL A 9 -64.51 22.89 1.84
C VAL A 9 -63.59 23.11 3.05
N TRP A 10 -62.77 22.10 3.37
CA TRP A 10 -61.54 22.22 4.18
C TRP A 10 -60.37 21.61 3.41
N ALA A 11 -59.35 22.40 3.09
CA ALA A 11 -58.01 21.92 2.76
C ALA A 11 -56.95 22.99 3.11
N ALA A 12 -56.09 22.62 4.07
CA ALA A 12 -54.69 23.03 4.28
C ALA A 12 -54.30 24.53 4.32
N CYS A 13 -54.00 25.02 5.52
CA CYS A 13 -53.00 26.07 5.74
C CYS A 13 -51.82 25.49 6.53
N ALA A 14 -50.82 24.98 5.81
CA ALA A 14 -49.46 24.86 6.31
C ALA A 14 -48.71 26.15 5.90
N CYS A 15 -48.32 26.97 6.88
CA CYS A 15 -47.46 28.12 6.64
C CYS A 15 -46.07 27.61 6.21
N LEU A 16 -45.75 27.73 4.92
CA LEU A 16 -44.38 27.66 4.41
C LEU A 16 -43.60 28.83 5.00
N MET A 17 -42.72 28.57 5.97
CA MET A 17 -41.53 29.39 6.13
C MET A 17 -40.62 29.07 4.94
N LEU A 18 -40.52 30.01 4.00
CA LEU A 18 -39.48 29.99 2.97
C LEU A 18 -38.13 30.06 3.69
N ALA A 19 -37.51 28.91 3.89
CA ALA A 19 -36.08 28.83 4.17
C ALA A 19 -35.36 29.56 3.03
N ALA A 20 -34.56 30.57 3.38
CA ALA A 20 -33.62 31.13 2.43
C ALA A 20 -32.75 29.97 1.92
N SER A 21 -32.77 29.72 0.61
CA SER A 21 -31.85 28.77 -0.01
C SER A 21 -30.43 29.08 0.45
N PRO A 22 -29.63 28.07 0.86
CA PRO A 22 -28.23 28.32 1.15
C PRO A 22 -27.61 29.02 -0.06
N ALA A 23 -26.89 30.11 0.17
CA ALA A 23 -26.18 30.81 -0.89
C ALA A 23 -25.31 29.78 -1.63
N ARG A 24 -25.59 29.58 -2.93
CA ARG A 24 -24.81 28.69 -3.79
C ARG A 24 -23.35 29.12 -3.68
N ALA A 25 -22.47 28.20 -3.29
CA ALA A 25 -21.04 28.47 -3.24
C ALA A 25 -20.59 29.03 -4.59
N ALA A 26 -19.80 30.10 -4.57
CA ALA A 26 -19.27 30.68 -5.80
C ALA A 26 -18.39 29.63 -6.51
N ALA A 27 -18.47 29.57 -7.85
CA ALA A 27 -17.64 28.66 -8.62
C ALA A 27 -16.15 28.94 -8.35
N PRO A 28 -15.29 27.90 -8.27
CA PRO A 28 -13.88 28.10 -7.96
C PRO A 28 -13.08 28.66 -9.14
N GLU A 29 -11.92 29.22 -8.81
CA GLU A 29 -10.88 29.59 -9.76
C GLU A 29 -10.36 28.33 -10.48
N VAL A 30 -10.26 28.39 -11.81
CA VAL A 30 -9.57 27.36 -12.59
C VAL A 30 -8.15 27.85 -12.86
N VAL A 31 -7.15 27.15 -12.32
CA VAL A 31 -5.73 27.50 -12.47
C VAL A 31 -4.98 26.30 -13.06
N LEU A 32 -4.50 26.47 -14.28
CA LEU A 32 -3.77 25.45 -15.06
C LEU A 32 -2.32 25.93 -15.23
N TYR A 33 -1.37 25.11 -14.83
CA TYR A 33 0.06 25.34 -15.02
C TYR A 33 0.54 24.64 -16.28
N ALA A 34 1.71 25.03 -16.79
CA ALA A 34 2.37 24.35 -17.91
C ALA A 34 2.32 22.82 -17.77
N THR A 35 2.60 22.27 -16.57
CA THR A 35 2.57 20.83 -16.24
C THR A 35 1.24 20.14 -16.57
N ASP A 36 0.13 20.86 -16.53
CA ASP A 36 -1.22 20.32 -16.73
C ASP A 36 -1.63 20.17 -18.21
N ALA A 37 -0.79 20.60 -19.17
CA ALA A 37 -1.10 20.43 -20.58
C ALA A 37 -1.21 18.93 -20.94
N VAL A 38 -2.41 18.52 -21.36
CA VAL A 38 -2.72 17.13 -21.74
C VAL A 38 -2.24 16.80 -23.14
N LYS A 39 -1.96 17.81 -23.96
CA LYS A 39 -1.43 17.64 -25.31
C LYS A 39 -0.48 18.76 -25.68
N LEU A 40 0.66 18.40 -26.26
CA LEU A 40 1.57 19.29 -26.96
C LEU A 40 1.72 18.75 -28.37
N ALA A 41 1.42 19.57 -29.38
CA ALA A 41 1.49 19.20 -30.78
C ALA A 41 2.41 20.15 -31.54
N GLY A 42 3.16 19.59 -32.50
CA GLY A 42 4.07 20.35 -33.35
C GLY A 42 5.24 20.94 -32.56
N ASN A 43 5.45 22.24 -32.71
CA ASN A 43 6.62 22.99 -32.26
C ASN A 43 6.61 23.40 -30.78
N TRP A 44 5.74 22.81 -29.96
CA TRP A 44 5.64 23.09 -28.53
C TRP A 44 6.39 22.07 -27.69
N ALA A 45 7.17 22.54 -26.72
CA ALA A 45 7.89 21.69 -25.77
C ALA A 45 7.81 22.24 -24.34
N ARG A 46 7.98 21.34 -23.37
CA ARG A 46 8.15 21.71 -21.96
C ARG A 46 9.61 22.07 -21.72
N THR A 47 9.86 23.21 -21.09
CA THR A 47 11.21 23.66 -20.74
C THR A 47 11.25 24.06 -19.27
N ALA A 48 12.32 23.67 -18.56
CA ALA A 48 12.55 24.12 -17.20
C ALA A 48 12.78 25.64 -17.18
N ASP A 49 12.02 26.36 -16.36
CA ASP A 49 12.16 27.79 -16.14
C ASP A 49 11.81 28.08 -14.68
N THR A 50 12.81 28.43 -13.87
CA THR A 50 12.65 28.64 -12.42
C THR A 50 11.77 29.85 -12.08
N THR A 51 11.47 30.71 -13.07
CA THR A 51 10.58 31.85 -12.91
C THR A 51 9.12 31.54 -13.28
N ALA A 52 8.88 30.35 -13.83
CA ALA A 52 7.56 29.86 -14.20
C ALA A 52 6.89 29.08 -13.05
N ALA A 53 5.56 29.01 -13.07
CA ALA A 53 4.80 28.16 -12.14
C ALA A 53 5.34 26.70 -12.16
N ARG A 54 5.61 26.14 -10.97
CA ARG A 54 6.20 24.79 -10.79
C ARG A 54 7.54 24.57 -11.51
N GLY A 55 8.25 25.64 -11.87
CA GLY A 55 9.55 25.53 -12.52
C GLY A 55 9.49 25.09 -13.99
N GLN A 56 8.32 25.14 -14.64
CA GLN A 56 8.17 24.73 -16.05
C GLN A 56 7.36 25.74 -16.87
N ALA A 57 7.79 25.95 -18.11
CA ALA A 57 7.07 26.70 -19.13
C ALA A 57 6.80 25.82 -20.35
N LEU A 58 5.70 26.08 -21.05
CA LEU A 58 5.48 25.64 -22.42
C LEU A 58 6.13 26.66 -23.34
N VAL A 59 6.96 26.19 -24.27
CA VAL A 59 7.75 27.02 -25.17
C VAL A 59 7.51 26.57 -26.60
N SER A 60 7.15 27.50 -27.47
CA SER A 60 7.21 27.29 -28.92
C SER A 60 8.61 27.67 -29.42
N THR A 61 9.23 26.86 -30.29
CA THR A 61 10.55 27.21 -30.85
C THR A 61 10.40 28.38 -31.82
N ASP A 62 11.27 29.39 -31.72
CA ASP A 62 11.29 30.50 -32.68
C ASP A 62 11.88 30.02 -34.03
N GLN A 63 11.02 29.90 -35.05
CA GLN A 63 11.36 29.59 -36.43
C GLN A 63 11.12 30.82 -37.35
N GLY A 64 10.87 32.00 -36.77
CA GLY A 64 10.58 33.25 -37.48
C GLY A 64 9.16 33.33 -38.07
N TRP A 65 8.20 32.57 -37.54
CA TRP A 65 6.80 32.61 -38.00
C TRP A 65 6.08 33.84 -37.47
N SER A 66 6.01 34.88 -38.31
CA SER A 66 5.33 36.12 -37.98
C SER A 66 3.87 36.15 -38.48
N SER A 67 2.95 36.00 -37.53
CA SER A 67 1.52 36.29 -37.59
C SER A 67 0.67 35.49 -38.60
N THR A 68 0.07 34.39 -38.12
CA THR A 68 -1.16 33.88 -38.73
C THR A 68 -2.31 34.84 -38.42
N ASN A 69 -3.10 35.22 -39.42
CA ASN A 69 -4.19 36.21 -39.26
C ASN A 69 -5.39 35.67 -38.45
N ALA A 70 -5.51 34.35 -38.34
CA ALA A 70 -6.56 33.65 -37.61
C ALA A 70 -6.06 32.28 -37.14
N PRO A 71 -6.65 31.69 -36.07
CA PRO A 71 -6.39 30.30 -35.73
C PRO A 71 -6.85 29.37 -36.87
N LEU A 72 -6.25 28.19 -36.94
CA LEU A 72 -6.60 27.18 -37.92
C LEU A 72 -7.70 26.28 -37.36
N ALA A 73 -8.60 25.81 -38.23
CA ALA A 73 -9.57 24.77 -37.88
C ALA A 73 -8.89 23.45 -37.50
N SER A 74 -7.79 23.13 -38.19
CA SER A 74 -6.99 21.92 -37.96
C SER A 74 -5.50 22.30 -37.82
N PRO A 75 -5.09 22.86 -36.67
CA PRO A 75 -3.71 23.31 -36.45
C PRO A 75 -2.76 22.12 -36.29
N THR A 76 -1.52 22.29 -36.77
CA THR A 76 -0.41 21.36 -36.51
C THR A 76 0.33 21.67 -35.20
N ASP A 77 0.31 22.95 -34.77
CA ASP A 77 1.09 23.47 -33.65
C ASP A 77 0.15 24.07 -32.60
N TYR A 78 -0.03 23.36 -31.49
CA TYR A 78 -0.91 23.78 -30.41
C TYR A 78 -0.63 23.04 -29.11
N VAL A 79 -1.18 23.56 -28.01
CA VAL A 79 -1.25 22.87 -26.73
C VAL A 79 -2.71 22.79 -26.26
N GLU A 80 -3.05 21.74 -25.53
CA GLU A 80 -4.38 21.59 -24.93
C GLU A 80 -4.29 21.40 -23.42
N PHE A 81 -5.26 21.97 -22.73
CA PHE A 81 -5.54 21.70 -21.32
C PHE A 81 -7.00 21.29 -21.18
N THR A 82 -7.27 20.42 -20.22
CA THR A 82 -8.63 20.11 -19.77
C THR A 82 -8.88 20.72 -18.40
N PHE A 83 -10.11 21.12 -18.14
CA PHE A 83 -10.54 21.68 -16.85
C PHE A 83 -12.04 21.49 -16.64
N THR A 84 -12.51 21.54 -15.40
CA THR A 84 -13.95 21.51 -15.11
C THR A 84 -14.50 22.90 -14.81
N ALA A 85 -15.68 23.20 -15.36
CA ALA A 85 -16.39 24.45 -15.11
C ALA A 85 -17.91 24.23 -15.11
N PRO A 86 -18.69 24.86 -14.21
CA PRO A 86 -20.14 24.80 -14.27
C PRO A 86 -20.69 25.59 -15.45
N ALA A 87 -21.77 25.09 -16.05
CA ALA A 87 -22.50 25.76 -17.12
C ALA A 87 -22.92 27.17 -16.70
N SER A 88 -22.98 28.07 -17.68
CA SER A 88 -23.51 29.44 -17.52
C SER A 88 -22.80 30.30 -16.46
N THR A 89 -21.63 29.88 -15.98
CA THR A 89 -20.81 30.67 -15.06
C THR A 89 -19.87 31.55 -15.88
N PRO A 90 -19.84 32.87 -15.66
CA PRO A 90 -18.92 33.76 -16.37
C PRO A 90 -17.51 33.57 -15.83
N TYR A 91 -16.55 33.39 -16.73
CA TYR A 91 -15.13 33.23 -16.45
C TYR A 91 -14.31 34.22 -17.28
N HIS A 92 -13.50 35.05 -16.62
CA HIS A 92 -12.48 35.83 -17.30
C HIS A 92 -11.27 34.94 -17.61
N VAL A 93 -10.86 34.89 -18.87
CA VAL A 93 -9.71 34.10 -19.33
C VAL A 93 -8.44 34.95 -19.29
N TRP A 94 -7.47 34.53 -18.48
CA TRP A 94 -6.15 35.13 -18.37
C TRP A 94 -5.06 34.12 -18.74
N LEU A 95 -4.09 34.53 -19.56
CA LEU A 95 -2.86 33.76 -19.80
C LEU A 95 -1.66 34.54 -19.31
N ARG A 96 -0.69 33.83 -18.73
CA ARG A 96 0.61 34.41 -18.38
C ARG A 96 1.64 34.02 -19.43
N LEU A 97 2.01 35.00 -20.27
CA LEU A 97 2.89 34.82 -21.41
C LEU A 97 4.26 35.45 -21.18
N ARG A 98 5.26 34.98 -21.91
CA ARG A 98 6.58 35.61 -22.02
C ARG A 98 7.10 35.50 -23.45
N ALA A 99 7.57 36.61 -24.01
CA ALA A 99 8.13 36.62 -25.35
C ALA A 99 9.58 36.13 -25.37
N GLY A 100 9.91 35.25 -26.33
CA GLY A 100 11.30 34.86 -26.59
C GLY A 100 12.14 36.09 -26.90
N ASN A 101 13.27 36.25 -26.21
CA ASN A 101 14.19 37.39 -26.35
C ASN A 101 13.53 38.77 -26.18
N ASP A 102 12.39 38.86 -25.47
CA ASP A 102 11.58 40.07 -25.35
C ASP A 102 11.22 40.69 -26.73
N ASN A 103 11.01 39.83 -27.75
CA ASN A 103 10.71 40.22 -29.12
C ASN A 103 9.19 40.24 -29.39
N LYS A 104 8.68 41.34 -29.95
CA LYS A 104 7.26 41.53 -30.28
C LYS A 104 6.72 40.60 -31.38
N TYR A 105 7.58 39.86 -32.04
CA TYR A 105 7.17 38.85 -33.04
C TYR A 105 7.02 37.47 -32.42
N ASN A 106 7.11 37.35 -31.09
CA ASN A 106 7.15 36.10 -30.34
C ASN A 106 6.22 36.16 -29.11
N ASP A 107 5.13 36.93 -29.17
CA ASP A 107 4.44 37.39 -27.97
C ASP A 107 2.92 37.14 -27.97
N SER A 108 2.43 36.35 -28.93
CA SER A 108 0.99 36.15 -29.10
C SER A 108 0.55 34.72 -29.46
N VAL A 109 -0.66 34.40 -29.00
CA VAL A 109 -1.34 33.11 -29.18
C VAL A 109 -2.84 33.30 -29.47
N PHE A 110 -3.49 32.24 -29.92
CA PHE A 110 -4.95 32.14 -29.97
C PHE A 110 -5.45 31.10 -28.97
N ALA A 111 -6.52 31.39 -28.22
CA ALA A 111 -7.22 30.44 -27.38
C ALA A 111 -8.58 30.05 -27.97
N GLN A 112 -8.89 28.75 -27.95
CA GLN A 112 -10.16 28.17 -28.40
C GLN A 112 -10.72 27.23 -27.33
N PHE A 113 -12.04 27.06 -27.31
CA PHE A 113 -12.75 26.31 -26.27
C PHE A 113 -13.73 25.29 -26.84
N SER A 114 -14.00 24.22 -26.08
CA SER A 114 -14.94 23.16 -26.44
C SER A 114 -16.34 23.67 -26.77
N ASP A 115 -16.90 24.52 -25.91
CA ASP A 115 -18.30 24.97 -26.00
C ASP A 115 -18.52 26.35 -25.34
N ALA A 116 -17.52 27.25 -25.40
CA ALA A 116 -17.64 28.59 -24.82
C ALA A 116 -18.66 29.47 -25.56
N GLY A 117 -19.40 30.28 -24.80
CA GLY A 117 -20.27 31.34 -25.28
C GLY A 117 -19.99 32.68 -24.60
N ALA A 118 -20.30 33.78 -25.29
CA ALA A 118 -20.29 35.13 -24.74
C ALA A 118 -21.58 35.85 -25.13
N ASN A 119 -22.25 36.49 -24.18
CA ASN A 119 -23.53 37.19 -24.38
C ASN A 119 -24.63 36.34 -25.05
N GLY A 120 -24.63 35.01 -24.81
CA GLY A 120 -25.62 34.08 -25.36
C GLY A 120 -25.34 33.56 -26.78
N ALA A 121 -24.17 33.87 -27.37
CA ALA A 121 -23.72 33.32 -28.65
C ALA A 121 -22.41 32.53 -28.46
N GLY A 122 -22.23 31.44 -29.22
CA GLY A 122 -20.99 30.64 -29.20
C GLY A 122 -19.80 31.46 -29.71
N VAL A 123 -18.65 31.36 -29.04
CA VAL A 123 -17.42 32.09 -29.38
C VAL A 123 -16.20 31.18 -29.28
N TYR A 124 -15.20 31.42 -30.14
CA TYR A 124 -13.87 30.80 -30.06
C TYR A 124 -13.88 29.27 -30.07
N ALA A 125 -14.78 28.66 -30.84
CA ALA A 125 -14.97 27.21 -30.86
C ALA A 125 -13.72 26.45 -31.34
N LEU A 126 -13.43 25.31 -30.71
CA LEU A 126 -12.46 24.33 -31.22
C LEU A 126 -12.81 23.91 -32.65
N GLY A 127 -11.79 23.63 -33.45
CA GLY A 127 -12.01 23.18 -34.82
C GLY A 127 -12.42 24.29 -35.79
N SER A 128 -12.37 25.55 -35.37
CA SER A 128 -12.80 26.71 -36.18
C SER A 128 -11.65 27.68 -36.46
N THR A 129 -11.92 28.70 -37.28
CA THR A 129 -11.01 29.84 -37.49
C THR A 129 -11.28 31.02 -36.54
N SER A 130 -12.07 30.80 -35.49
CA SER A 130 -12.35 31.77 -34.43
C SER A 130 -11.54 31.45 -33.18
N GLY A 131 -10.96 32.46 -32.53
CA GLY A 131 -10.23 32.32 -31.27
C GLY A 131 -10.08 33.64 -30.54
N LEU A 132 -9.88 33.57 -29.22
CA LEU A 132 -9.50 34.71 -28.40
C LEU A 132 -8.02 35.00 -28.67
N THR A 133 -7.72 36.19 -29.17
CA THR A 133 -6.36 36.59 -29.52
C THR A 133 -5.72 37.20 -28.29
N LEU A 134 -4.60 36.64 -27.84
CA LEU A 134 -3.89 37.09 -26.65
C LEU A 134 -2.51 37.59 -27.07
N ASN A 135 -2.20 38.85 -26.77
CA ASN A 135 -0.95 39.49 -27.18
C ASN A 135 -0.33 40.21 -25.98
N LEU A 136 0.93 39.88 -25.67
CA LEU A 136 1.67 40.42 -24.52
C LEU A 136 1.94 41.93 -24.66
N GLN A 137 2.18 42.42 -25.87
CA GLN A 137 2.32 43.85 -26.11
C GLN A 137 1.02 44.60 -25.80
N SER A 138 1.07 45.54 -24.85
CA SER A 138 -0.14 46.26 -24.41
C SER A 138 -0.50 47.49 -25.24
N ALA A 139 0.41 47.96 -26.11
CA ALA A 139 0.22 49.09 -27.02
C ALA A 139 1.30 49.12 -28.10
N ASN A 140 1.05 49.81 -29.22
CA ASN A 140 2.02 49.98 -30.29
C ASN A 140 3.35 50.57 -29.78
N GLY A 141 4.44 49.80 -29.89
CA GLY A 141 5.78 50.22 -29.46
C GLY A 141 6.09 49.99 -27.98
N ALA A 142 5.23 49.31 -27.21
CA ALA A 142 5.56 48.94 -25.83
C ALA A 142 6.74 47.96 -25.79
N VAL A 143 7.68 48.21 -24.87
CA VAL A 143 8.88 47.38 -24.67
C VAL A 143 8.49 46.15 -23.86
N LEU A 144 8.70 44.96 -24.43
CA LEU A 144 8.42 43.70 -23.72
C LEU A 144 9.51 43.42 -22.67
N SER A 145 9.12 42.78 -21.57
CA SER A 145 10.04 42.33 -20.55
C SER A 145 9.41 41.24 -19.71
N GLY A 146 10.05 40.07 -19.64
CA GLY A 146 9.67 39.01 -18.68
C GLY A 146 8.26 38.43 -18.88
N TRP A 147 7.68 37.89 -17.81
CA TRP A 147 6.32 37.35 -17.81
C TRP A 147 5.28 38.46 -17.74
N GLY A 148 4.06 38.18 -18.22
CA GLY A 148 2.96 39.11 -18.12
C GLY A 148 1.60 38.49 -18.36
N TRP A 149 0.60 39.00 -17.64
CA TRP A 149 -0.79 38.54 -17.73
C TRP A 149 -1.57 39.29 -18.81
N VAL A 150 -2.26 38.53 -19.66
CA VAL A 150 -3.06 39.06 -20.77
C VAL A 150 -4.41 38.36 -20.91
N ASP A 151 -5.40 39.10 -21.37
CA ASP A 151 -6.78 38.67 -21.65
C ASP A 151 -7.23 38.98 -23.10
N GLY A 152 -6.44 39.72 -23.87
CA GLY A 152 -6.78 40.10 -25.24
C GLY A 152 -5.62 40.68 -26.04
N ALA A 153 -5.93 41.27 -27.20
CA ALA A 153 -4.99 42.01 -28.03
C ALA A 153 -5.40 43.48 -28.14
N TYR A 154 -4.46 44.41 -27.95
CA TYR A 154 -4.77 45.84 -27.79
C TYR A 154 -5.46 46.50 -29.00
N TRP A 155 -5.38 45.88 -30.19
CA TRP A 155 -6.02 46.37 -31.41
C TRP A 155 -7.37 45.74 -31.73
N LEU A 156 -7.85 44.80 -30.90
CA LEU A 156 -9.10 44.09 -31.12
C LEU A 156 -10.10 44.35 -29.98
N SER A 157 -11.39 44.41 -30.35
CA SER A 157 -12.48 44.27 -29.38
C SER A 157 -12.90 42.80 -29.34
N GLN A 158 -12.64 42.13 -28.23
CA GLN A 158 -12.93 40.72 -28.00
C GLN A 158 -13.62 40.54 -26.64
N ALA A 159 -14.24 39.37 -26.43
CA ALA A 159 -14.90 39.02 -25.19
C ALA A 159 -13.98 38.08 -24.37
N PRO A 160 -13.18 38.60 -23.44
CA PRO A 160 -12.31 37.75 -22.60
C PRO A 160 -13.09 37.00 -21.51
N VAL A 161 -14.34 37.42 -21.27
CA VAL A 161 -15.27 36.73 -20.37
C VAL A 161 -16.13 35.75 -21.16
N VAL A 162 -15.98 34.47 -20.87
CA VAL A 162 -16.72 33.37 -21.51
C VAL A 162 -17.57 32.62 -20.48
N ALA A 163 -18.61 31.93 -20.93
CA ALA A 163 -19.38 31.00 -20.13
C ALA A 163 -19.58 29.71 -20.93
N PHE A 164 -19.45 28.56 -20.27
CA PHE A 164 -19.58 27.25 -20.93
C PHE A 164 -21.06 26.84 -21.02
N THR A 165 -21.44 26.19 -22.12
CA THR A 165 -22.84 25.76 -22.30
C THR A 165 -23.20 24.57 -21.42
N THR A 166 -22.20 23.74 -21.09
CA THR A 166 -22.35 22.54 -20.25
C THR A 166 -21.56 22.64 -18.95
N SER A 167 -22.01 21.93 -17.91
CA SER A 167 -21.25 21.73 -16.68
C SER A 167 -20.40 20.48 -16.85
N GLY A 168 -19.14 20.53 -16.43
CA GLY A 168 -18.27 19.35 -16.51
C GLY A 168 -16.93 19.69 -17.13
N MET A 169 -16.32 18.71 -17.78
CA MET A 169 -15.00 18.83 -18.39
C MET A 169 -15.06 19.59 -19.72
N HIS A 170 -14.14 20.54 -19.86
CA HIS A 170 -13.95 21.43 -20.99
C HIS A 170 -12.51 21.37 -21.45
N THR A 171 -12.28 21.78 -22.70
CA THR A 171 -10.94 21.86 -23.29
C THR A 171 -10.65 23.29 -23.71
N ILE A 172 -9.48 23.80 -23.34
CA ILE A 172 -8.87 24.99 -23.95
C ILE A 172 -7.71 24.55 -24.84
N ARG A 173 -7.74 24.94 -26.11
CA ARG A 173 -6.64 24.79 -27.06
C ARG A 173 -5.97 26.13 -27.28
N ILE A 174 -4.65 26.16 -27.13
CA ILE A 174 -3.83 27.36 -27.39
C ILE A 174 -2.99 27.09 -28.64
N GLN A 175 -3.22 27.88 -29.69
CA GLN A 175 -2.46 27.84 -30.94
C GLN A 175 -1.44 28.96 -30.98
N THR A 176 -0.31 28.70 -31.63
CA THR A 176 0.69 29.73 -31.92
C THR A 176 0.12 30.76 -32.90
N ARG A 177 0.15 32.04 -32.55
CA ARG A 177 -0.02 33.13 -33.52
C ARG A 177 1.34 33.60 -34.03
N GLU A 178 2.28 33.70 -33.10
CA GLU A 178 3.68 34.07 -33.28
C GLU A 178 4.54 33.10 -32.47
N ASP A 179 5.52 32.47 -33.10
CA ASP A 179 6.36 31.45 -32.47
C ASP A 179 7.47 32.07 -31.62
N GLY A 180 8.13 31.25 -30.78
CA GLY A 180 9.03 31.78 -29.75
C GLY A 180 8.33 32.28 -28.49
N VAL A 181 6.99 32.23 -28.43
CA VAL A 181 6.19 32.56 -27.24
C VAL A 181 6.27 31.46 -26.19
N ARG A 182 6.22 31.87 -24.92
CA ARG A 182 6.18 31.00 -23.74
C ARG A 182 4.91 31.22 -22.93
N LEU A 183 4.43 30.16 -22.28
CA LEU A 183 3.23 30.14 -21.43
C LEU A 183 3.52 29.31 -20.18
N ASP A 184 3.21 29.82 -18.99
CA ASP A 184 3.31 29.04 -17.74
C ASP A 184 1.97 28.86 -17.01
N GLN A 185 1.00 29.76 -17.20
CA GLN A 185 -0.31 29.66 -16.56
C GLN A 185 -1.49 30.06 -17.46
N VAL A 186 -2.59 29.33 -17.31
CA VAL A 186 -3.93 29.72 -17.76
C VAL A 186 -4.83 29.83 -16.52
N VAL A 187 -5.55 30.95 -16.38
CA VAL A 187 -6.49 31.18 -15.29
C VAL A 187 -7.85 31.53 -15.86
N LEU A 188 -8.87 30.74 -15.52
CA LEU A 188 -10.27 31.09 -15.76
C LEU A 188 -10.89 31.48 -14.42
N SER A 189 -11.23 32.76 -14.29
CA SER A 189 -11.65 33.33 -13.01
C SER A 189 -13.11 33.77 -13.00
N PRO A 190 -13.96 33.18 -12.15
CA PRO A 190 -15.35 33.58 -12.02
C PRO A 190 -15.56 34.64 -10.94
N VAL A 191 -14.56 34.92 -10.10
CA VAL A 191 -14.71 35.85 -8.97
C VAL A 191 -13.46 36.71 -8.77
N THR A 192 -12.32 36.12 -8.42
CA THR A 192 -11.15 36.83 -7.87
C THR A 192 -10.51 37.75 -8.91
N TYR A 193 -10.35 37.24 -10.11
CA TYR A 193 -9.75 37.91 -11.27
C TYR A 193 -10.79 38.14 -12.38
N LEU A 194 -12.09 38.10 -12.03
CA LEU A 194 -13.17 38.35 -13.00
C LEU A 194 -13.07 39.76 -13.62
N LYS A 195 -12.57 40.74 -12.87
CA LYS A 195 -12.48 42.16 -13.28
C LYS A 195 -11.07 42.73 -13.25
N THR A 196 -10.09 42.01 -12.73
CA THR A 196 -8.74 42.53 -12.49
C THR A 196 -7.73 41.43 -12.78
N SER A 197 -6.70 41.77 -13.54
CA SER A 197 -5.62 40.85 -13.89
C SER A 197 -4.98 40.26 -12.63
N PRO A 198 -4.58 38.97 -12.64
CA PRO A 198 -3.85 38.37 -11.52
C PRO A 198 -2.54 39.06 -11.19
N GLY A 199 -1.87 39.65 -12.18
CA GLY A 199 -0.60 40.34 -12.02
C GLY A 199 -0.37 41.42 -13.06
N GLN A 200 0.87 41.87 -13.19
CA GLN A 200 1.25 42.91 -14.16
C GLN A 200 1.19 42.35 -15.61
N VAL A 201 0.99 43.23 -16.59
CA VAL A 201 1.00 42.86 -18.02
C VAL A 201 2.42 42.61 -18.54
N LEU A 202 3.46 43.13 -17.86
CA LEU A 202 4.87 42.95 -18.18
C LEU A 202 5.69 42.90 -16.88
N GLY A 203 6.84 42.22 -16.89
CA GLY A 203 7.74 42.11 -15.75
C GLY A 203 7.12 41.45 -14.51
N ASP A 204 6.06 40.66 -14.71
CA ASP A 204 5.27 40.07 -13.64
C ASP A 204 6.01 38.89 -12.97
N SER A 205 5.84 38.77 -11.65
CA SER A 205 6.31 37.62 -10.86
C SER A 205 5.17 36.86 -10.16
N THR A 206 3.92 37.23 -10.44
CA THR A 206 2.74 36.72 -9.74
C THR A 206 2.37 35.33 -10.25
N ILE A 207 2.63 34.31 -9.43
CA ILE A 207 2.14 32.96 -9.65
C ILE A 207 0.81 32.78 -8.93
N VAL A 208 -0.27 32.60 -9.68
CA VAL A 208 -1.58 32.31 -9.08
C VAL A 208 -1.54 30.89 -8.52
N PRO A 209 -1.72 30.67 -7.21
CA PRO A 209 -1.77 29.33 -6.65
C PRO A 209 -3.10 28.66 -7.01
N ARG A 210 -3.07 27.37 -7.33
CA ARG A 210 -4.28 26.55 -7.40
C ARG A 210 -4.98 26.58 -6.03
N ALA A 211 -6.19 27.12 -5.96
CA ALA A 211 -7.02 26.98 -4.76
C ALA A 211 -7.29 25.49 -4.53
N SER A 212 -7.10 25.00 -3.30
CA SER A 212 -7.53 23.65 -2.90
C SER A 212 -9.06 23.62 -2.78
N THR A 213 -9.73 23.67 -3.93
CA THR A 213 -11.15 23.29 -4.06
C THR A 213 -11.19 21.83 -4.47
N PRO A 214 -12.10 21.00 -3.95
CA PRO A 214 -12.15 19.58 -4.28
C PRO A 214 -12.23 19.47 -5.80
N VAL A 215 -11.30 18.72 -6.40
CA VAL A 215 -11.57 18.18 -7.73
C VAL A 215 -12.85 17.38 -7.54
N LEU A 216 -13.90 17.75 -8.28
CA LEU A 216 -15.05 16.87 -8.46
C LEU A 216 -14.47 15.61 -9.11
N ALA A 217 -14.09 14.66 -8.27
CA ALA A 217 -13.62 13.34 -8.65
C ALA A 217 -14.76 12.38 -8.38
N ALA A 218 -14.77 11.28 -9.13
CA ALA A 218 -15.49 10.12 -8.66
C ALA A 218 -15.04 9.78 -7.24
N THR A 219 -15.98 9.38 -6.38
CA THR A 219 -15.72 8.87 -5.04
C THR A 219 -16.21 7.43 -5.01
N PRO A 220 -15.58 6.54 -4.23
CA PRO A 220 -15.92 5.13 -4.27
C PRO A 220 -17.42 4.88 -4.05
N PHE A 221 -17.99 3.88 -4.71
CA PHE A 221 -19.42 3.54 -4.65
C PHE A 221 -19.98 3.47 -3.21
N ASN A 222 -19.24 2.84 -2.28
CA ASN A 222 -19.58 2.74 -0.86
C ASN A 222 -18.72 3.64 0.06
N ALA A 223 -18.20 4.74 -0.49
CA ALA A 223 -17.21 5.63 0.18
C ALA A 223 -15.89 4.94 0.58
N VAL A 224 -15.69 3.68 0.18
CA VAL A 224 -14.47 2.89 0.33
C VAL A 224 -14.16 2.22 -1.02
N PRO A 225 -12.90 2.26 -1.50
CA PRO A 225 -12.50 1.55 -2.71
C PRO A 225 -12.71 0.03 -2.59
N PHE A 226 -13.03 -0.66 -3.69
CA PHE A 226 -13.13 -2.12 -3.70
C PHE A 226 -11.77 -2.77 -3.42
N ALA A 227 -11.71 -3.67 -2.44
CA ALA A 227 -10.51 -4.46 -2.19
C ALA A 227 -10.36 -5.54 -3.27
N LEU A 228 -9.24 -5.53 -3.98
CA LEU A 228 -8.86 -6.60 -4.90
C LEU A 228 -7.78 -7.46 -4.25
N PRO A 229 -7.63 -8.76 -4.56
CA PRO A 229 -8.51 -9.57 -5.41
C PRO A 229 -9.95 -9.67 -4.90
N GLY A 230 -10.92 -9.66 -5.81
CA GLY A 230 -12.34 -9.64 -5.49
C GLY A 230 -13.23 -9.57 -6.74
N THR A 231 -14.54 -9.81 -6.56
CA THR A 231 -15.57 -9.49 -7.55
C THR A 231 -16.10 -8.09 -7.27
N VAL A 232 -16.34 -7.33 -8.33
CA VAL A 232 -17.01 -6.03 -8.31
C VAL A 232 -18.17 -6.10 -9.29
N GLU A 233 -19.38 -5.85 -8.79
CA GLU A 233 -20.59 -5.78 -9.62
C GLU A 233 -20.50 -4.58 -10.57
N ALA A 234 -20.95 -4.71 -11.81
CA ALA A 234 -20.79 -3.66 -12.82
C ALA A 234 -21.69 -2.44 -12.52
N GLU A 235 -22.82 -2.65 -11.88
CA GLU A 235 -23.74 -1.60 -11.43
C GLU A 235 -23.19 -0.79 -10.23
N ASP A 236 -22.12 -1.26 -9.59
CA ASP A 236 -21.46 -0.67 -8.42
C ASP A 236 -20.29 0.28 -8.78
N PHE A 237 -20.39 0.95 -9.93
CA PHE A 237 -19.45 2.01 -10.31
C PHE A 237 -19.52 3.20 -9.35
N ASP A 238 -18.43 3.97 -9.31
CA ASP A 238 -18.24 5.06 -8.35
C ASP A 238 -19.37 6.11 -8.35
N ASN A 239 -19.43 6.91 -7.29
CA ASN A 239 -20.30 8.06 -7.20
C ASN A 239 -19.62 9.28 -7.83
N GLY A 240 -20.33 10.12 -8.58
CA GLY A 240 -19.70 11.31 -9.18
C GLY A 240 -20.50 11.97 -10.31
N GLY A 241 -21.56 11.35 -10.81
CA GLY A 241 -22.32 11.88 -11.95
C GLY A 241 -21.60 11.69 -13.28
N ALA A 242 -22.31 12.00 -14.36
CA ALA A 242 -21.84 11.81 -15.73
C ALA A 242 -20.57 12.63 -16.01
N GLY A 243 -19.59 12.01 -16.67
CA GLY A 243 -18.28 12.58 -16.98
C GLY A 243 -17.24 12.46 -15.86
N LEU A 244 -17.63 11.96 -14.68
CA LEU A 244 -16.72 11.75 -13.55
C LEU A 244 -16.63 10.26 -13.16
N ALA A 245 -17.77 9.66 -12.80
CA ALA A 245 -17.82 8.25 -12.40
C ALA A 245 -18.34 7.30 -13.50
N TYR A 246 -19.03 7.86 -14.49
CA TYR A 246 -19.50 7.12 -15.65
C TYR A 246 -19.68 8.05 -16.84
N LYS A 247 -19.74 7.50 -18.05
CA LYS A 247 -20.29 8.15 -19.23
C LYS A 247 -21.29 7.20 -19.86
N ASP A 248 -22.48 7.73 -20.03
CA ASP A 248 -23.60 7.11 -20.73
C ASP A 248 -23.99 8.07 -21.87
N VAL A 249 -24.28 7.54 -23.06
CA VAL A 249 -24.68 8.39 -24.20
C VAL A 249 -26.14 8.83 -24.10
N ASP A 250 -26.93 8.10 -23.33
CA ASP A 250 -28.30 8.40 -23.01
C ASP A 250 -28.39 9.14 -21.67
N ALA A 251 -29.48 9.89 -21.49
CA ALA A 251 -29.69 10.72 -20.29
C ALA A 251 -30.50 9.99 -19.21
N VAL A 252 -30.93 8.75 -19.46
CA VAL A 252 -31.91 8.02 -18.65
C VAL A 252 -31.52 6.55 -18.63
N ASN A 253 -31.49 5.97 -17.44
CA ASN A 253 -31.39 4.52 -17.24
C ASN A 253 -32.63 3.82 -17.83
N ALA A 254 -32.46 3.21 -19.01
CA ALA A 254 -33.45 2.48 -19.79
C ALA A 254 -33.97 1.23 -19.08
N GLY A 255 -33.12 0.55 -18.31
CA GLY A 255 -33.50 -0.59 -17.48
C GLY A 255 -34.27 -0.18 -16.22
N GLY A 256 -34.06 1.05 -15.74
CA GLY A 256 -34.81 1.68 -14.66
C GLY A 256 -34.60 1.06 -13.28
N ALA A 257 -33.52 0.29 -13.09
CA ALA A 257 -33.24 -0.43 -11.85
C ALA A 257 -31.99 0.09 -11.11
N TYR A 258 -31.90 -0.29 -9.83
CA TYR A 258 -30.76 -0.08 -8.90
C TYR A 258 -30.37 1.39 -8.58
N ARG A 259 -29.94 2.17 -9.57
CA ARG A 259 -29.46 3.55 -9.42
C ARG A 259 -30.31 4.52 -10.25
N THR A 260 -30.40 5.76 -9.77
CA THR A 260 -31.08 6.87 -10.47
C THR A 260 -30.16 7.62 -11.43
N THR A 261 -28.97 7.07 -11.71
CA THR A 261 -28.01 7.59 -12.68
C THR A 261 -28.50 7.35 -14.11
N ALA A 262 -27.75 7.81 -15.12
CA ALA A 262 -28.09 7.54 -16.51
C ALA A 262 -27.71 6.12 -16.95
N VAL A 263 -26.71 5.48 -16.30
CA VAL A 263 -26.27 4.10 -16.60
C VAL A 263 -27.44 3.14 -16.65
N ASP A 264 -27.58 2.44 -17.79
CA ASP A 264 -28.62 1.47 -18.08
C ASP A 264 -28.44 0.17 -17.28
N ILE A 265 -29.29 -0.04 -16.28
CA ILE A 265 -29.20 -1.15 -15.32
C ILE A 265 -30.52 -1.93 -15.29
N GLU A 266 -30.45 -3.24 -15.48
CA GLU A 266 -31.58 -4.18 -15.39
C GLU A 266 -31.32 -5.32 -14.39
N ALA A 267 -32.33 -6.15 -14.13
CA ALA A 267 -32.20 -7.31 -13.26
C ALA A 267 -31.52 -8.47 -13.99
N ALA A 268 -30.48 -9.04 -13.38
CA ALA A 268 -29.73 -10.15 -13.98
C ALA A 268 -30.40 -11.51 -13.72
N SER A 269 -30.34 -12.40 -14.70
CA SER A 269 -30.85 -13.78 -14.60
C SER A 269 -30.10 -14.64 -13.57
N GLU A 270 -28.86 -14.27 -13.24
CA GLU A 270 -28.03 -14.89 -12.19
C GLU A 270 -28.32 -14.32 -10.79
N GLY A 271 -29.30 -13.40 -10.67
CA GLY A 271 -29.57 -12.61 -9.46
C GLY A 271 -28.76 -11.32 -9.42
N GLY A 272 -29.22 -10.32 -8.67
CA GLY A 272 -28.61 -8.98 -8.67
C GLY A 272 -29.06 -8.13 -9.86
N TYR A 273 -28.17 -7.27 -10.34
CA TYR A 273 -28.38 -6.44 -11.53
C TYR A 273 -27.23 -6.62 -12.51
N ASP A 274 -27.41 -6.11 -13.73
CA ASP A 274 -26.35 -6.01 -14.73
C ASP A 274 -26.46 -4.71 -15.50
N VAL A 275 -25.37 -4.30 -16.14
CA VAL A 275 -25.35 -3.14 -17.03
C VAL A 275 -25.65 -3.63 -18.46
N GLY A 276 -26.71 -3.08 -19.04
CA GLY A 276 -27.22 -3.43 -20.37
C GLY A 276 -27.31 -2.22 -21.29
N TRP A 277 -27.90 -2.38 -22.49
CA TRP A 277 -28.07 -1.33 -23.51
C TRP A 277 -26.80 -0.53 -23.89
N ILE A 278 -25.63 -1.08 -23.56
CA ILE A 278 -24.34 -0.40 -23.65
C ILE A 278 -24.01 0.00 -25.08
N ALA A 279 -23.70 1.28 -25.25
CA ALA A 279 -23.31 1.90 -26.52
C ALA A 279 -21.79 2.15 -26.63
N PRO A 280 -21.23 2.23 -27.84
CA PRO A 280 -19.81 2.54 -28.03
C PRO A 280 -19.46 3.96 -27.55
N GLY A 281 -18.35 4.07 -26.83
CA GLY A 281 -17.85 5.30 -26.24
C GLY A 281 -18.33 5.56 -24.81
N GLU A 282 -19.12 4.67 -24.22
CA GLU A 282 -19.49 4.68 -22.81
C GLU A 282 -18.38 4.12 -21.93
N TRP A 283 -18.40 4.46 -20.65
CA TRP A 283 -17.44 3.93 -19.69
C TRP A 283 -17.94 4.01 -18.23
N LEU A 284 -17.39 3.13 -17.39
CA LEU A 284 -17.65 3.04 -15.95
C LEU A 284 -16.33 3.09 -15.17
N VAL A 285 -16.31 3.79 -14.03
CA VAL A 285 -15.12 3.97 -13.19
C VAL A 285 -15.31 3.32 -11.81
N TYR A 286 -14.26 2.69 -11.31
CA TYR A 286 -14.23 2.00 -10.02
C TYR A 286 -12.92 2.32 -9.29
N ASP A 287 -13.03 2.88 -8.09
CA ASP A 287 -11.91 3.01 -7.18
C ASP A 287 -11.65 1.66 -6.50
N VAL A 288 -10.42 1.18 -6.59
CA VAL A 288 -9.98 -0.11 -6.06
C VAL A 288 -8.73 0.04 -5.20
N THR A 289 -8.46 -0.94 -4.34
CA THR A 289 -7.19 -1.07 -3.61
C THR A 289 -6.61 -2.44 -3.87
N VAL A 290 -5.37 -2.47 -4.39
CA VAL A 290 -4.63 -3.71 -4.69
C VAL A 290 -3.54 -3.92 -3.62
N PRO A 291 -3.41 -5.10 -3.00
CA PRO A 291 -2.50 -5.31 -1.86
C PRO A 291 -1.02 -5.26 -2.25
N ALA A 292 -0.67 -5.62 -3.48
CA ALA A 292 0.69 -5.60 -3.99
C ALA A 292 0.71 -5.44 -5.52
N PRO A 293 1.73 -4.79 -6.10
CA PRO A 293 1.88 -4.74 -7.55
C PRO A 293 2.12 -6.15 -8.11
N GLY A 294 1.62 -6.42 -9.31
CA GLY A 294 1.84 -7.69 -9.97
C GLY A 294 0.92 -7.96 -11.15
N THR A 295 1.08 -9.15 -11.74
CA THR A 295 0.15 -9.65 -12.75
C THR A 295 -1.06 -10.27 -12.05
N TYR A 296 -2.25 -9.86 -12.47
CA TYR A 296 -3.53 -10.38 -12.00
C TYR A 296 -4.33 -10.90 -13.19
N ARG A 297 -5.23 -11.84 -12.92
CA ARG A 297 -6.24 -12.27 -13.89
C ARG A 297 -7.46 -11.37 -13.73
N PHE A 298 -7.77 -10.62 -14.77
CA PHE A 298 -9.02 -9.86 -14.90
C PHE A 298 -10.04 -10.71 -15.63
N GLU A 299 -11.25 -10.78 -15.10
CA GLU A 299 -12.37 -11.54 -15.64
C GLU A 299 -13.60 -10.66 -15.74
N ALA A 300 -14.41 -10.87 -16.78
CA ALA A 300 -15.67 -10.16 -16.98
C ALA A 300 -16.78 -11.15 -17.33
N ARG A 301 -17.92 -11.03 -16.66
CA ARG A 301 -19.12 -11.84 -16.91
C ARG A 301 -20.02 -11.10 -17.90
N VAL A 302 -20.04 -11.61 -19.13
CA VAL A 302 -20.61 -10.91 -20.29
C VAL A 302 -21.68 -11.73 -21.00
N ALA A 303 -22.62 -11.07 -21.68
CA ALA A 303 -23.67 -11.71 -22.45
C ALA A 303 -24.00 -10.96 -23.75
N SER A 304 -24.35 -11.71 -24.80
CA SER A 304 -24.86 -11.18 -26.07
C SER A 304 -25.59 -12.27 -26.88
N PRO A 305 -26.74 -11.97 -27.51
CA PRO A 305 -27.51 -12.93 -28.32
C PRO A 305 -26.81 -13.34 -29.62
N ALA A 306 -25.89 -12.52 -30.12
CA ALA A 306 -25.06 -12.78 -31.30
C ALA A 306 -23.60 -12.42 -30.97
N ALA A 307 -22.68 -12.48 -31.94
CA ALA A 307 -21.30 -11.99 -31.71
C ALA A 307 -21.35 -10.56 -31.18
N GLY A 308 -20.89 -10.37 -29.94
CA GLY A 308 -20.93 -9.10 -29.24
C GLY A 308 -19.86 -8.14 -29.73
N GLY A 309 -19.85 -6.97 -29.11
CA GLY A 309 -18.91 -5.90 -29.34
C GLY A 309 -17.58 -6.10 -28.64
N THR A 310 -16.85 -5.01 -28.48
CA THR A 310 -15.58 -4.98 -27.75
C THR A 310 -15.57 -3.93 -26.65
N PHE A 311 -14.81 -4.19 -25.60
CA PHE A 311 -14.49 -3.24 -24.54
C PHE A 311 -13.04 -3.44 -24.10
N HIS A 312 -12.45 -2.47 -23.40
CA HIS A 312 -11.15 -2.61 -22.77
C HIS A 312 -11.17 -2.04 -21.35
N VAL A 313 -10.08 -2.28 -20.63
CA VAL A 313 -9.90 -1.81 -19.25
C VAL A 313 -8.72 -0.88 -19.21
N GLU A 314 -8.91 0.31 -18.65
CA GLU A 314 -7.85 1.25 -18.36
C GLU A 314 -7.53 1.25 -16.85
N VAL A 315 -6.24 1.37 -16.52
CA VAL A 315 -5.76 1.68 -15.17
C VAL A 315 -4.96 2.96 -15.24
N ALA A 316 -5.32 3.95 -14.42
CA ALA A 316 -4.73 5.29 -14.48
C ALA A 316 -4.73 5.92 -15.90
N GLY A 317 -5.76 5.61 -16.70
CA GLY A 317 -5.91 6.11 -18.08
C GLY A 317 -5.04 5.40 -19.12
N VAL A 318 -4.42 4.28 -18.77
CA VAL A 318 -3.66 3.41 -19.70
C VAL A 318 -4.47 2.15 -19.95
N ASP A 319 -4.74 1.83 -21.22
CA ASP A 319 -5.34 0.54 -21.62
C ASP A 319 -4.40 -0.62 -21.23
N VAL A 320 -4.86 -1.51 -20.35
CA VAL A 320 -4.11 -2.65 -19.83
C VAL A 320 -4.55 -3.99 -20.43
N THR A 321 -5.62 -4.05 -21.23
CA THR A 321 -6.14 -5.29 -21.80
C THR A 321 -6.00 -5.38 -23.32
N GLY A 322 -5.99 -4.24 -24.01
CA GLY A 322 -6.43 -4.17 -25.41
C GLY A 322 -7.93 -4.51 -25.53
N PRO A 323 -8.47 -4.60 -26.77
CA PRO A 323 -9.87 -4.93 -26.98
C PRO A 323 -10.18 -6.36 -26.55
N LEU A 324 -11.17 -6.52 -25.68
CA LEU A 324 -11.80 -7.77 -25.27
C LEU A 324 -13.11 -7.95 -26.03
N THR A 325 -13.26 -9.06 -26.74
CA THR A 325 -14.47 -9.37 -27.51
C THR A 325 -15.50 -10.12 -26.68
N ILE A 326 -16.75 -9.65 -26.69
CA ILE A 326 -17.88 -10.34 -26.08
C ILE A 326 -18.35 -11.48 -27.02
N PRO A 327 -18.32 -12.75 -26.61
CA PRO A 327 -18.72 -13.87 -27.44
C PRO A 327 -20.24 -13.93 -27.69
N ALA A 328 -20.66 -14.72 -28.67
CA ALA A 328 -22.07 -15.05 -28.87
C ALA A 328 -22.53 -16.04 -27.80
N THR A 329 -23.17 -15.55 -26.74
CA THR A 329 -23.64 -16.38 -25.62
C THR A 329 -25.07 -16.90 -25.83
N GLY A 330 -25.82 -16.33 -26.79
CA GLY A 330 -27.12 -16.83 -27.26
C GLY A 330 -28.34 -16.12 -26.66
N SER A 331 -28.16 -15.24 -25.67
CA SER A 331 -29.18 -14.32 -25.15
C SER A 331 -28.51 -13.14 -24.43
N TRP A 332 -29.25 -12.05 -24.19
CA TRP A 332 -28.81 -10.93 -23.33
C TRP A 332 -28.56 -11.34 -21.88
N GLN A 333 -29.14 -12.47 -21.47
CA GLN A 333 -29.12 -12.96 -20.09
C GLN A 333 -28.57 -14.39 -20.01
N THR A 334 -27.86 -14.84 -21.06
CA THR A 334 -27.05 -16.07 -21.04
C THR A 334 -25.60 -15.66 -20.91
N TRP A 335 -24.94 -16.06 -19.82
CA TRP A 335 -23.67 -15.46 -19.43
C TRP A 335 -22.46 -16.36 -19.71
N GLN A 336 -21.37 -15.75 -20.16
CA GLN A 336 -20.05 -16.37 -20.25
C GLN A 336 -19.02 -15.49 -19.58
N THR A 337 -17.96 -16.10 -19.02
CA THR A 337 -16.86 -15.36 -18.41
C THR A 337 -15.70 -15.34 -19.38
N ILE A 338 -15.19 -14.15 -19.68
CA ILE A 338 -13.96 -13.96 -20.45
C ILE A 338 -12.85 -13.48 -19.51
N ALA A 339 -11.59 -13.76 -19.85
CA ALA A 339 -10.45 -13.45 -18.97
C ALA A 339 -9.24 -12.91 -19.74
N LYS A 340 -8.44 -12.10 -19.04
CA LYS A 340 -7.18 -11.51 -19.54
C LYS A 340 -6.19 -11.32 -18.38
N MET A 341 -4.90 -11.50 -18.65
CA MET A 341 -3.86 -11.10 -17.69
C MET A 341 -3.59 -9.61 -17.80
N VAL A 342 -3.60 -8.91 -16.67
CA VAL A 342 -3.35 -7.47 -16.54
C VAL A 342 -2.26 -7.22 -15.51
N SER A 343 -1.48 -6.15 -15.70
CA SER A 343 -0.53 -5.68 -14.69
C SER A 343 -1.21 -4.58 -13.87
N LEU A 344 -1.25 -4.75 -12.55
CA LEU A 344 -1.78 -3.75 -11.62
C LEU A 344 -0.67 -3.31 -10.68
N ASP A 345 -0.73 -2.05 -10.26
CA ASP A 345 0.18 -1.53 -9.23
C ASP A 345 -0.29 -1.98 -7.83
N GLY A 346 0.48 -1.65 -6.79
CA GLY A 346 0.04 -1.81 -5.40
C GLY A 346 -0.60 -0.52 -4.88
N GLY A 347 -1.55 -0.65 -3.95
CA GLY A 347 -2.27 0.45 -3.33
C GLY A 347 -3.52 0.89 -4.09
N PRO A 348 -4.08 2.07 -3.73
CA PRO A 348 -5.28 2.62 -4.34
C PRO A 348 -5.08 2.96 -5.81
N GLN A 349 -6.02 2.54 -6.65
CA GLN A 349 -6.00 2.73 -8.10
C GLN A 349 -7.43 2.93 -8.61
N GLN A 350 -7.54 3.45 -9.83
CA GLN A 350 -8.82 3.55 -10.53
C GLN A 350 -8.82 2.64 -11.75
N ILE A 351 -9.83 1.76 -11.81
CA ILE A 351 -10.14 0.94 -12.97
C ILE A 351 -11.25 1.64 -13.76
N ARG A 352 -11.05 1.80 -15.07
CA ARG A 352 -12.11 2.25 -15.99
C ARG A 352 -12.39 1.17 -17.01
N ILE A 353 -13.65 0.77 -17.16
CA ILE A 353 -14.10 -0.11 -18.23
C ILE A 353 -14.65 0.76 -19.35
N VAL A 354 -14.08 0.66 -20.55
CA VAL A 354 -14.43 1.49 -21.72
C VAL A 354 -15.02 0.60 -22.81
N PHE A 355 -16.21 0.93 -23.28
CA PHE A 355 -16.94 0.15 -24.27
C PHE A 355 -16.66 0.71 -25.68
N ASP A 356 -16.09 -0.10 -26.57
CA ASP A 356 -15.39 0.41 -27.76
C ASP A 356 -16.21 0.37 -29.04
N ALA A 357 -16.90 -0.74 -29.30
CA ALA A 357 -17.56 -0.99 -30.57
C ALA A 357 -18.73 -1.96 -30.43
N ASN A 358 -19.77 -1.76 -31.24
CA ASN A 358 -20.93 -2.65 -31.28
C ASN A 358 -20.64 -3.99 -31.94
N GLY A 359 -21.33 -5.02 -31.45
CA GLY A 359 -21.41 -6.33 -32.07
C GLY A 359 -22.48 -6.43 -33.15
N ALA A 360 -22.70 -7.65 -33.64
CA ALA A 360 -23.71 -7.97 -34.65
C ALA A 360 -25.16 -7.73 -34.18
N SER A 361 -25.38 -7.63 -32.87
CA SER A 361 -26.67 -7.31 -32.24
C SER A 361 -26.98 -5.80 -32.21
N GLY A 362 -26.05 -4.94 -32.62
CA GLY A 362 -26.22 -3.49 -32.61
C GLY A 362 -25.96 -2.80 -31.27
N ALA A 363 -25.52 -3.54 -30.25
CA ALA A 363 -25.01 -3.04 -28.97
C ALA A 363 -23.67 -3.70 -28.64
N VAL A 364 -22.98 -3.24 -27.60
CA VAL A 364 -21.71 -3.85 -27.17
C VAL A 364 -21.96 -5.22 -26.53
N GLY A 365 -22.91 -5.32 -25.60
CA GLY A 365 -23.22 -6.52 -24.83
C GLY A 365 -23.64 -6.14 -23.41
N ASN A 366 -24.09 -7.10 -22.61
CA ASN A 366 -24.32 -6.87 -21.17
C ASN A 366 -23.08 -7.24 -20.36
N LEU A 367 -22.86 -6.54 -19.25
CA LEU A 367 -21.80 -6.79 -18.26
C LEU A 367 -22.44 -6.93 -16.88
N ASN A 368 -22.29 -8.09 -16.26
CA ASN A 368 -22.80 -8.36 -14.92
C ASN A 368 -21.79 -7.93 -13.84
N TRP A 369 -20.61 -8.53 -13.85
CA TRP A 369 -19.53 -8.20 -12.92
C TRP A 369 -18.17 -8.31 -13.59
N PHE A 370 -17.17 -7.70 -12.96
CA PHE A 370 -15.77 -8.05 -13.20
C PHE A 370 -15.12 -8.61 -11.93
N ARG A 371 -14.13 -9.47 -12.12
CA ARG A 371 -13.35 -10.05 -11.02
C ARG A 371 -11.88 -9.88 -11.30
N VAL A 372 -11.12 -9.53 -10.28
CA VAL A 372 -9.66 -9.59 -10.32
C VAL A 372 -9.23 -10.67 -9.35
N SER A 373 -8.51 -11.67 -9.84
CA SER A 373 -7.96 -12.77 -9.06
C SER A 373 -6.43 -12.80 -9.17
N PRO A 374 -5.71 -13.39 -8.19
CA PRO A 374 -4.28 -13.60 -8.33
C PRO A 374 -3.97 -14.39 -9.61
N ALA A 375 -2.91 -14.04 -10.33
CA ALA A 375 -2.49 -14.80 -11.51
C ALA A 375 -1.82 -16.14 -11.16
N THR A 376 -1.77 -16.51 -9.88
CA THR A 376 -1.18 -17.76 -9.39
C THR A 376 -2.15 -18.49 -8.45
N PRO A 377 -2.14 -19.83 -8.47
CA PRO A 377 -2.95 -20.63 -7.57
C PRO A 377 -2.59 -20.38 -6.10
N GLN A 378 -3.59 -20.45 -5.22
CA GLN A 378 -3.44 -20.18 -3.79
C GLN A 378 -3.60 -21.48 -3.00
N PRO A 379 -2.81 -21.71 -1.93
CA PRO A 379 -2.91 -22.96 -1.17
C PRO A 379 -4.32 -23.21 -0.65
N PHE A 380 -4.83 -24.44 -0.79
CA PHE A 380 -6.18 -24.83 -0.35
C PHE A 380 -6.52 -24.44 1.10
N THR A 381 -5.55 -24.55 1.99
CA THR A 381 -5.71 -24.26 3.43
C THR A 381 -5.24 -22.85 3.83
N GLY A 382 -4.83 -22.03 2.86
CA GLY A 382 -4.12 -20.77 3.10
C GLY A 382 -2.63 -20.94 3.45
N ALA A 383 -2.12 -22.17 3.55
CA ALA A 383 -0.71 -22.47 3.76
C ALA A 383 -0.20 -23.53 2.76
N PRO A 384 1.05 -23.42 2.25
CA PRO A 384 1.65 -24.45 1.40
C PRO A 384 1.72 -25.83 2.06
N ILE A 385 1.51 -26.89 1.30
CA ILE A 385 1.68 -28.27 1.75
C ILE A 385 3.18 -28.52 1.99
N ALA A 386 3.58 -28.83 3.23
CA ALA A 386 4.97 -29.15 3.52
C ALA A 386 5.38 -30.47 2.84
N LEU A 387 6.47 -30.43 2.06
CA LEU A 387 7.11 -31.62 1.49
C LEU A 387 8.49 -31.80 2.15
N PRO A 388 8.85 -32.98 2.69
CA PRO A 388 8.16 -34.26 2.53
C PRO A 388 6.79 -34.34 3.18
N GLY A 389 5.85 -35.01 2.50
CA GLY A 389 4.46 -35.10 2.94
C GLY A 389 3.56 -35.82 1.95
N THR A 390 2.27 -35.88 2.29
CA THR A 390 1.22 -36.44 1.42
C THR A 390 0.36 -35.31 0.88
N ILE A 391 0.16 -35.33 -0.43
CA ILE A 391 -0.77 -34.48 -1.16
C ILE A 391 -2.09 -35.25 -1.26
N ASP A 392 -3.09 -34.71 -0.58
CA ASP A 392 -4.49 -35.10 -0.74
C ASP A 392 -5.02 -34.41 -2.00
N VAL A 393 -5.35 -35.21 -3.02
CA VAL A 393 -5.70 -34.71 -4.34
C VAL A 393 -7.05 -34.00 -4.38
N SER A 394 -7.91 -34.24 -3.39
CA SER A 394 -9.17 -33.49 -3.24
C SER A 394 -8.95 -32.06 -2.75
N ARG A 395 -7.74 -31.74 -2.26
CA ARG A 395 -7.33 -30.44 -1.70
C ARG A 395 -6.37 -29.68 -2.60
N TYR A 396 -6.64 -29.69 -3.90
CA TYR A 396 -5.95 -28.83 -4.85
C TYR A 396 -6.15 -27.34 -4.53
N ASP A 397 -5.25 -26.51 -5.03
CA ASP A 397 -5.23 -25.08 -4.75
C ASP A 397 -6.56 -24.37 -5.08
N LEU A 398 -6.80 -23.25 -4.41
CA LEU A 398 -7.85 -22.31 -4.76
C LEU A 398 -7.41 -21.52 -5.98
N GLY A 399 -8.31 -21.38 -6.94
CA GLY A 399 -8.11 -20.66 -8.17
C GLY A 399 -9.01 -21.23 -9.27
N ASP A 400 -9.33 -20.41 -10.25
CA ASP A 400 -10.22 -20.78 -11.34
C ASP A 400 -9.49 -21.61 -12.41
N GLU A 401 -10.26 -22.01 -13.42
CA GLU A 401 -9.83 -22.68 -14.64
C GLU A 401 -8.67 -21.92 -15.34
N GLY A 402 -7.57 -22.62 -15.59
CA GLY A 402 -6.31 -22.09 -16.11
C GLY A 402 -5.39 -21.47 -15.05
N ILE A 403 -5.77 -21.46 -13.77
CA ILE A 403 -4.92 -20.99 -12.65
C ILE A 403 -4.57 -22.14 -11.69
N ALA A 404 -5.58 -22.77 -11.08
CA ALA A 404 -5.36 -23.88 -10.14
C ALA A 404 -5.62 -25.26 -10.76
N TYR A 405 -6.40 -25.33 -11.82
CA TYR A 405 -6.64 -26.54 -12.59
C TYR A 405 -6.94 -26.22 -14.06
N HIS A 406 -6.91 -27.22 -14.92
CA HIS A 406 -7.48 -27.19 -16.27
C HIS A 406 -8.31 -28.44 -16.47
N ASP A 407 -9.60 -28.24 -16.72
CA ASP A 407 -10.57 -29.30 -17.00
C ASP A 407 -11.07 -29.18 -18.44
N THR A 408 -11.06 -30.27 -19.18
CA THR A 408 -11.48 -30.28 -20.59
C THR A 408 -12.94 -30.69 -20.76
N THR A 409 -13.58 -31.11 -19.67
CA THR A 409 -14.96 -31.53 -19.61
C THR A 409 -15.79 -30.55 -18.79
N ALA A 410 -17.12 -30.59 -18.95
CA ALA A 410 -18.00 -29.56 -18.39
C ALA A 410 -18.61 -30.03 -17.07
N GLY A 411 -18.15 -29.45 -15.96
CA GLY A 411 -18.66 -29.75 -14.62
C GLY A 411 -17.83 -30.80 -13.91
N ASN A 412 -18.19 -31.11 -12.65
CA ASN A 412 -17.60 -32.19 -11.87
C ASN A 412 -18.52 -33.42 -11.98
N ASP A 413 -18.20 -34.31 -12.91
CA ASP A 413 -18.96 -35.53 -13.23
C ASP A 413 -18.95 -36.56 -12.08
N GLY A 414 -18.01 -36.45 -11.15
CA GLY A 414 -17.93 -37.25 -9.92
C GLY A 414 -18.89 -36.78 -8.81
N GLY A 415 -19.39 -35.54 -8.88
CA GLY A 415 -20.47 -35.02 -8.04
C GLY A 415 -20.15 -34.78 -6.56
N ALA A 416 -18.87 -34.66 -6.16
CA ALA A 416 -18.48 -34.55 -4.74
C ALA A 416 -17.49 -33.41 -4.38
N VAL A 417 -17.54 -33.01 -3.10
CA VAL A 417 -16.63 -32.17 -2.27
C VAL A 417 -16.38 -30.72 -2.71
N ARG A 418 -16.28 -30.40 -4.00
CA ARG A 418 -16.05 -29.02 -4.49
C ARG A 418 -16.89 -28.72 -5.72
N THR A 419 -17.27 -27.43 -5.87
CA THR A 419 -18.07 -26.90 -6.97
C THR A 419 -17.24 -26.48 -8.20
N GLY A 420 -15.94 -26.78 -8.21
CA GLY A 420 -15.04 -26.48 -9.34
C GLY A 420 -15.14 -27.51 -10.46
N GLY A 421 -14.36 -27.34 -11.53
CA GLY A 421 -14.35 -28.23 -12.69
C GLY A 421 -13.83 -29.64 -12.39
N VAL A 422 -12.77 -29.75 -11.58
CA VAL A 422 -12.09 -31.02 -11.28
C VAL A 422 -13.06 -32.13 -10.83
N ASP A 423 -13.06 -33.23 -11.58
CA ASP A 423 -13.86 -34.42 -11.33
C ASP A 423 -13.43 -35.19 -10.08
N LEU A 424 -14.17 -35.01 -8.98
CA LEU A 424 -13.91 -35.67 -7.70
C LEU A 424 -15.00 -36.68 -7.35
N GLU A 425 -14.61 -37.91 -7.02
CA GLU A 425 -15.51 -38.95 -6.49
C GLU A 425 -15.06 -39.52 -5.14
N ALA A 426 -15.89 -40.39 -4.56
CA ALA A 426 -15.57 -41.09 -3.32
C ALA A 426 -14.57 -42.22 -3.56
N SER A 427 -13.48 -42.23 -2.79
CA SER A 427 -12.41 -43.21 -2.94
C SER A 427 -12.56 -44.41 -2.02
N SER A 428 -12.24 -45.62 -2.53
CA SER A 428 -12.15 -46.83 -1.72
C SER A 428 -10.96 -46.83 -0.73
N LEU A 429 -10.01 -45.88 -0.89
CA LEU A 429 -8.95 -45.60 0.08
C LEU A 429 -9.43 -44.76 1.28
N GLY A 430 -10.66 -44.25 1.22
CA GLY A 430 -11.18 -43.22 2.11
C GLY A 430 -10.87 -41.81 1.58
N GLY A 431 -11.79 -40.86 1.78
CA GLY A 431 -11.71 -39.53 1.19
C GLY A 431 -12.20 -39.50 -0.26
N SER A 432 -11.64 -38.60 -1.06
CA SER A 432 -11.95 -38.44 -2.49
C SER A 432 -10.72 -38.64 -3.37
N ASP A 433 -10.94 -39.18 -4.57
CA ASP A 433 -9.95 -39.25 -5.63
C ASP A 433 -10.37 -38.39 -6.83
N ILE A 434 -9.42 -38.11 -7.72
CA ILE A 434 -9.70 -37.48 -9.01
C ILE A 434 -10.01 -38.59 -10.01
N GLY A 435 -11.21 -38.57 -10.59
CA GLY A 435 -11.71 -39.51 -11.58
C GLY A 435 -11.93 -38.84 -12.94
N TRP A 436 -12.55 -39.54 -13.89
CA TRP A 436 -12.94 -39.05 -15.24
C TRP A 436 -11.87 -38.33 -16.06
N THR A 437 -10.59 -38.46 -15.66
CA THR A 437 -9.47 -37.75 -16.27
C THR A 437 -9.42 -37.88 -17.79
N ALA A 438 -9.20 -36.76 -18.47
CA ALA A 438 -9.09 -36.66 -19.91
C ALA A 438 -7.74 -36.05 -20.36
N ASP A 439 -7.45 -36.19 -21.65
CA ASP A 439 -6.18 -35.77 -22.23
C ASP A 439 -5.96 -34.26 -22.10
N GLY A 440 -4.86 -33.87 -21.48
CA GLY A 440 -4.43 -32.47 -21.35
C GLY A 440 -4.83 -31.78 -20.05
N GLU A 441 -5.61 -32.44 -19.18
CA GLU A 441 -6.04 -31.89 -17.90
C GLU A 441 -4.88 -31.76 -16.91
N TRP A 442 -5.01 -30.82 -15.97
CA TRP A 442 -4.03 -30.68 -14.90
C TRP A 442 -4.61 -30.06 -13.64
N VAL A 443 -3.92 -30.29 -12.52
CA VAL A 443 -4.30 -29.77 -11.20
C VAL A 443 -3.08 -29.35 -10.40
N SER A 444 -3.15 -28.22 -9.70
CA SER A 444 -2.01 -27.59 -9.00
C SER A 444 -2.16 -27.55 -7.48
N TYR A 445 -1.02 -27.60 -6.80
CA TYR A 445 -0.87 -27.56 -5.35
C TYR A 445 0.29 -26.65 -4.98
N THR A 446 0.10 -25.75 -4.03
CA THR A 446 1.16 -24.93 -3.49
C THR A 446 1.85 -25.75 -2.42
N VAL A 447 3.12 -26.06 -2.65
CA VAL A 447 3.94 -26.93 -1.81
C VAL A 447 5.11 -26.13 -1.26
N ASN A 448 5.54 -26.41 -0.04
CA ASN A 448 6.80 -25.91 0.49
C ASN A 448 7.77 -27.08 0.66
N VAL A 449 8.72 -27.21 -0.25
CA VAL A 449 9.77 -28.23 -0.16
C VAL A 449 10.76 -27.79 0.92
N THR A 450 10.74 -28.44 2.07
CA THR A 450 11.48 -27.99 3.26
C THR A 450 12.99 -28.04 3.06
N THR A 451 13.48 -28.88 2.15
CA THR A 451 14.91 -29.03 1.84
C THR A 451 15.10 -29.43 0.38
N ALA A 452 16.00 -28.78 -0.34
CA ALA A 452 16.30 -29.17 -1.71
C ALA A 452 16.92 -30.58 -1.73
N GLY A 453 16.52 -31.44 -2.66
CA GLY A 453 17.04 -32.82 -2.70
C GLY A 453 16.33 -33.72 -3.70
N ASN A 454 16.77 -34.97 -3.79
CA ASN A 454 16.08 -35.99 -4.57
C ASN A 454 14.98 -36.63 -3.70
N TYR A 455 13.75 -36.59 -4.21
CA TYR A 455 12.58 -37.12 -3.54
C TYR A 455 12.05 -38.32 -4.29
N ALA A 456 11.66 -39.36 -3.55
CA ALA A 456 10.81 -40.42 -4.05
C ALA A 456 9.37 -39.88 -4.12
N ILE A 457 8.77 -39.99 -5.30
CA ILE A 457 7.38 -39.65 -5.55
C ILE A 457 6.62 -40.95 -5.72
N THR A 458 5.56 -41.12 -4.94
CA THR A 458 4.63 -42.24 -5.03
C THR A 458 3.24 -41.73 -5.35
N ALA A 459 2.71 -42.02 -6.54
CA ALA A 459 1.33 -41.72 -6.90
C ALA A 459 0.46 -42.98 -6.82
N LYS A 460 -0.66 -42.92 -6.09
CA LYS A 460 -1.68 -43.97 -6.05
C LYS A 460 -2.62 -43.79 -7.24
N VAL A 461 -2.62 -44.76 -8.15
CA VAL A 461 -3.43 -44.72 -9.38
C VAL A 461 -4.30 -45.97 -9.52
N ALA A 462 -5.44 -45.85 -10.19
CA ALA A 462 -6.32 -46.94 -10.55
C ALA A 462 -6.82 -46.76 -12.00
N SER A 463 -6.87 -47.83 -12.77
CA SER A 463 -7.36 -47.83 -14.16
C SER A 463 -7.72 -49.24 -14.62
N PRO A 464 -8.80 -49.41 -15.40
CA PRO A 464 -9.06 -50.66 -16.13
C PRO A 464 -8.23 -50.78 -17.43
N TYR A 465 -7.51 -49.72 -17.83
CA TYR A 465 -6.79 -49.62 -19.11
C TYR A 465 -5.28 -49.44 -18.90
N THR A 466 -4.50 -49.49 -19.99
CA THR A 466 -3.04 -49.26 -19.99
C THR A 466 -2.65 -47.98 -20.74
N SER A 467 -3.61 -47.14 -21.12
CA SER A 467 -3.40 -45.96 -21.95
C SER A 467 -3.01 -44.70 -21.17
N GLY A 468 -3.30 -44.66 -19.87
CA GLY A 468 -3.11 -43.45 -19.06
C GLY A 468 -1.64 -43.05 -18.93
N LEU A 469 -1.36 -41.75 -19.02
CA LEU A 469 -0.04 -41.14 -18.90
C LEU A 469 -0.13 -39.92 -17.99
N MET A 470 0.84 -39.74 -17.09
CA MET A 470 0.91 -38.56 -16.23
C MET A 470 2.34 -38.10 -15.99
N HIS A 471 2.53 -36.82 -15.70
CA HIS A 471 3.77 -36.30 -15.14
C HIS A 471 3.50 -35.21 -14.12
N LEU A 472 4.52 -34.89 -13.32
CA LEU A 472 4.48 -33.77 -12.38
C LEU A 472 5.41 -32.67 -12.84
N LYS A 473 5.03 -31.43 -12.58
CA LYS A 473 5.91 -30.27 -12.65
C LYS A 473 5.96 -29.59 -11.30
N VAL A 474 7.16 -29.42 -10.71
CA VAL A 474 7.35 -28.75 -9.42
C VAL A 474 8.24 -27.53 -9.65
N GLY A 475 7.65 -26.33 -9.58
CA GLY A 475 8.32 -25.10 -9.98
C GLY A 475 8.80 -25.18 -11.43
N THR A 476 10.11 -25.18 -11.63
CA THR A 476 10.75 -25.29 -12.96
C THR A 476 11.09 -26.73 -13.37
N VAL A 477 10.93 -27.71 -12.48
CA VAL A 477 11.30 -29.11 -12.72
C VAL A 477 10.10 -29.87 -13.28
N SER A 478 10.20 -30.42 -14.50
CA SER A 478 9.24 -31.40 -15.02
C SER A 478 9.78 -32.82 -14.88
N THR A 479 8.98 -33.75 -14.35
CA THR A 479 9.36 -35.15 -14.22
C THR A 479 9.17 -35.89 -15.54
N ALA A 480 9.81 -37.06 -15.68
CA ALA A 480 9.50 -37.95 -16.79
C ALA A 480 8.03 -38.42 -16.73
N THR A 481 7.39 -38.56 -17.88
CA THR A 481 6.05 -39.15 -18.01
C THR A 481 6.03 -40.58 -17.50
N GLN A 482 5.02 -40.89 -16.67
CA GLN A 482 4.79 -42.17 -16.03
C GLN A 482 3.60 -42.88 -16.68
N PRO A 483 3.76 -44.13 -17.12
CA PRO A 483 2.64 -44.92 -17.63
C PRO A 483 1.79 -45.46 -16.49
N VAL A 484 0.47 -45.25 -16.58
CA VAL A 484 -0.51 -45.81 -15.65
C VAL A 484 -0.91 -47.22 -16.13
N PRO A 485 -0.62 -48.29 -15.36
CA PRO A 485 -0.92 -49.65 -15.77
C PRO A 485 -2.39 -50.02 -15.56
N ALA A 486 -2.85 -51.06 -16.26
CA ALA A 486 -4.13 -51.69 -15.96
C ALA A 486 -4.06 -52.34 -14.57
N THR A 487 -4.80 -51.77 -13.63
CA THR A 487 -4.89 -52.21 -12.25
C THR A 487 -6.01 -53.22 -12.02
N GLY A 488 -7.00 -53.26 -12.92
CA GLY A 488 -8.14 -54.17 -12.87
C GLY A 488 -9.48 -53.51 -12.52
N GLY A 489 -9.52 -52.20 -12.31
CA GLY A 489 -10.75 -51.43 -12.08
C GLY A 489 -10.48 -49.99 -11.67
N TRP A 490 -11.53 -49.15 -11.63
CA TRP A 490 -11.44 -47.72 -11.30
C TRP A 490 -11.07 -47.42 -9.84
N GLN A 491 -11.26 -48.40 -8.96
CA GLN A 491 -11.00 -48.27 -7.53
C GLN A 491 -10.04 -49.38 -7.03
N THR A 492 -9.27 -49.98 -7.95
CA THR A 492 -8.25 -51.00 -7.67
C THR A 492 -6.87 -50.34 -7.72
N TRP A 493 -6.28 -50.04 -6.57
CA TRP A 493 -5.14 -49.12 -6.50
C TRP A 493 -3.76 -49.80 -6.67
N ARG A 494 -2.84 -49.12 -7.35
CA ARG A 494 -1.41 -49.44 -7.40
C ARG A 494 -0.55 -48.19 -7.21
N ASP A 495 0.67 -48.39 -6.72
CA ASP A 495 1.66 -47.32 -6.56
C ASP A 495 2.55 -47.20 -7.80
N LEU A 496 2.59 -46.00 -8.39
CA LEU A 496 3.64 -45.59 -9.31
C LEU A 496 4.75 -44.91 -8.52
N ASN A 497 6.00 -45.30 -8.75
CA ASN A 497 7.16 -44.80 -8.01
C ASN A 497 8.23 -44.30 -8.96
N TRP A 498 8.69 -43.06 -8.75
CA TRP A 498 9.82 -42.48 -9.45
C TRP A 498 10.53 -41.47 -8.55
N THR A 499 11.57 -40.81 -9.06
CA THR A 499 12.29 -39.78 -8.30
C THR A 499 12.34 -38.46 -9.05
N ALA A 500 12.35 -37.35 -8.31
CA ALA A 500 12.59 -36.02 -8.84
C ALA A 500 13.49 -35.21 -7.91
N ALA A 501 14.39 -34.42 -8.50
CA ALA A 501 15.17 -33.43 -7.78
C ALA A 501 14.34 -32.16 -7.59
N LEU A 502 13.99 -31.83 -6.35
CA LEU A 502 13.15 -30.68 -6.02
C LEU A 502 14.01 -29.59 -5.35
N ALA A 503 13.81 -28.33 -5.75
CA ALA A 503 14.40 -27.18 -5.07
C ALA A 503 13.70 -26.92 -3.73
N ALA A 504 14.37 -26.26 -2.77
CA ALA A 504 13.75 -25.86 -1.51
C ALA A 504 12.83 -24.66 -1.71
N GLY A 505 11.85 -24.49 -0.80
CA GLY A 505 10.96 -23.33 -0.74
C GLY A 505 9.58 -23.59 -1.33
N THR A 506 8.75 -22.56 -1.23
CA THR A 506 7.38 -22.55 -1.74
C THR A 506 7.38 -22.56 -3.26
N GLN A 507 6.70 -23.54 -3.85
CA GLN A 507 6.61 -23.80 -5.29
C GLN A 507 5.19 -24.27 -5.63
N VAL A 508 4.81 -24.17 -6.89
CA VAL A 508 3.61 -24.82 -7.42
C VAL A 508 4.00 -26.20 -7.94
N LEU A 509 3.34 -27.24 -7.44
CA LEU A 509 3.36 -28.60 -7.97
C LEU A 509 2.10 -28.80 -8.81
N THR A 510 2.26 -29.02 -10.10
CA THR A 510 1.18 -29.32 -11.05
C THR A 510 1.27 -30.79 -11.45
N ILE A 511 0.15 -31.50 -11.37
CA ILE A 511 -0.02 -32.85 -11.89
C ILE A 511 -0.69 -32.73 -13.25
N TYR A 512 -0.04 -33.22 -14.29
CA TYR A 512 -0.55 -33.25 -15.65
C TYR A 512 -1.06 -34.65 -16.00
N VAL A 513 -2.24 -34.69 -16.59
CA VAL A 513 -2.84 -35.86 -17.24
C VAL A 513 -2.48 -35.79 -18.72
N ASP A 514 -1.36 -36.39 -19.10
CA ASP A 514 -0.91 -36.41 -20.49
C ASP A 514 -1.83 -37.25 -21.38
N THR A 515 -2.41 -38.31 -20.82
CA THR A 515 -3.44 -39.13 -21.45
C THR A 515 -4.36 -39.67 -20.36
N GLY A 516 -5.66 -39.44 -20.49
CA GLY A 516 -6.68 -39.74 -19.49
C GLY A 516 -7.00 -41.22 -19.31
N GLY A 517 -8.09 -41.50 -18.58
CA GLY A 517 -8.60 -42.85 -18.36
C GLY A 517 -8.04 -43.56 -17.12
N PHE A 518 -7.74 -42.80 -16.06
CA PHE A 518 -7.36 -43.35 -14.76
C PHE A 518 -7.87 -42.47 -13.61
N ASN A 519 -7.98 -43.05 -12.41
CA ASN A 519 -8.19 -42.32 -11.17
C ASN A 519 -6.85 -42.09 -10.44
N LEU A 520 -6.73 -40.95 -9.77
CA LEU A 520 -5.60 -40.57 -8.94
C LEU A 520 -6.06 -40.35 -7.50
N GLY A 521 -5.51 -41.10 -6.55
CA GLY A 521 -5.94 -41.06 -5.14
C GLY A 521 -5.08 -40.19 -4.22
N SER A 522 -3.76 -40.36 -4.24
CA SER A 522 -2.86 -39.54 -3.41
C SER A 522 -1.46 -39.49 -4.01
N VAL A 523 -0.73 -38.41 -3.78
CA VAL A 523 0.70 -38.32 -4.11
C VAL A 523 1.51 -38.16 -2.83
N ILE A 524 2.47 -39.04 -2.60
CA ILE A 524 3.40 -38.97 -1.47
C ILE A 524 4.75 -38.52 -2.01
N VAL A 525 5.33 -37.50 -1.40
CA VAL A 525 6.68 -37.03 -1.70
C VAL A 525 7.54 -37.25 -0.46
N ALA A 526 8.47 -38.19 -0.53
CA ALA A 526 9.35 -38.58 0.57
C ALA A 526 10.82 -38.35 0.20
N PRO A 527 11.73 -38.06 1.14
CA PRO A 527 13.15 -38.04 0.82
C PRO A 527 13.55 -39.42 0.28
N VAL A 528 14.39 -39.47 -0.75
CA VAL A 528 15.02 -40.75 -1.10
C VAL A 528 15.91 -41.15 0.08
N PRO A 529 15.72 -42.33 0.70
CA PRO A 529 16.56 -42.77 1.80
C PRO A 529 18.02 -42.82 1.33
N THR A 530 18.90 -42.13 2.05
CA THR A 530 20.33 -42.22 1.82
C THR A 530 20.77 -43.65 2.10
N VAL A 531 21.29 -44.33 1.09
CA VAL A 531 22.01 -45.59 1.29
C VAL A 531 23.27 -45.27 2.06
N THR A 532 23.22 -45.36 3.38
CA THR A 532 24.42 -45.47 4.20
C THR A 532 24.97 -46.88 4.07
N GLY A 533 26.15 -47.02 3.49
CA GLY A 533 26.97 -48.21 3.67
C GLY A 533 28.45 -47.88 3.45
N PRO A 534 29.40 -48.57 4.12
CA PRO A 534 29.33 -49.19 5.45
C PRO A 534 30.54 -48.77 6.33
N SER A 535 30.46 -48.96 7.66
CA SER A 535 31.65 -48.94 8.53
C SER A 535 31.60 -50.12 9.49
N GLY A 536 32.54 -51.05 9.30
CA GLY A 536 32.71 -52.26 10.11
C GLY A 536 33.88 -53.10 9.59
N ASN A 537 35.05 -52.90 10.17
CA ASN A 537 36.33 -53.58 9.89
C ASN A 537 36.39 -54.98 10.54
N THR A 538 36.97 -55.99 9.86
CA THR A 538 38.02 -56.88 10.42
C THR A 538 38.76 -57.68 9.33
N GLY A 539 40.05 -57.40 9.17
CA GLY A 539 41.17 -58.36 9.07
C GLY A 539 41.23 -59.41 7.94
N THR A 540 42.21 -59.24 7.02
CA THR A 540 43.40 -60.11 6.78
C THR A 540 44.05 -59.80 5.42
N THR A 541 45.38 -59.69 5.41
CA THR A 541 46.30 -59.52 4.26
C THR A 541 46.79 -60.89 3.73
N PRO A 542 47.62 -61.00 2.65
CA PRO A 542 47.87 -60.13 1.49
C PRO A 542 47.90 -60.89 0.12
N GLY A 543 47.79 -60.17 -1.00
CA GLY A 543 47.96 -60.73 -2.35
C GLY A 543 48.54 -59.72 -3.35
N SER A 544 49.82 -59.91 -3.66
CA SER A 544 50.70 -59.18 -4.58
C SER A 544 50.20 -59.04 -6.03
N SER A 545 50.31 -57.83 -6.62
CA SER A 545 51.12 -57.56 -7.84
C SER A 545 50.96 -56.11 -8.36
N THR A 546 52.08 -55.38 -8.42
CA THR A 546 52.34 -54.21 -9.30
C THR A 546 53.34 -54.65 -10.39
N PRO A 547 53.74 -53.84 -11.40
CA PRO A 547 53.17 -52.61 -11.98
C PRO A 547 53.17 -52.60 -13.54
N THR A 548 52.47 -51.67 -14.20
CA THR A 548 53.00 -51.08 -15.44
C THR A 548 52.61 -49.61 -15.62
N THR A 549 53.64 -48.86 -15.96
CA THR A 549 53.78 -47.43 -16.25
C THR A 549 53.23 -47.01 -17.62
N GLY A 550 52.70 -45.80 -17.72
CA GLY A 550 52.51 -45.08 -18.99
C GLY A 550 52.16 -43.60 -18.75
N THR A 551 53.09 -42.71 -19.08
CA THR A 551 52.98 -41.24 -19.04
C THR A 551 52.37 -40.68 -20.36
N PRO A 552 52.20 -39.35 -20.54
CA PRO A 552 50.92 -38.66 -20.75
C PRO A 552 50.57 -38.39 -22.23
N SER A 553 49.29 -38.18 -22.55
CA SER A 553 48.89 -37.58 -23.84
C SER A 553 48.02 -36.35 -23.66
N THR A 554 48.51 -35.25 -24.20
CA THR A 554 47.84 -33.99 -24.49
C THR A 554 46.67 -34.18 -25.44
N GLY A 555 45.52 -33.59 -25.13
CA GLY A 555 44.35 -33.53 -26.01
C GLY A 555 43.31 -32.55 -25.47
N SER A 556 43.44 -31.29 -25.88
CA SER A 556 42.40 -30.26 -25.77
C SER A 556 41.27 -30.56 -26.74
N THR A 557 40.01 -30.55 -26.29
CA THR A 557 38.93 -29.69 -26.82
C THR A 557 37.61 -29.82 -26.05
N THR A 558 37.07 -28.65 -25.69
CA THR A 558 35.65 -28.25 -25.66
C THR A 558 34.66 -28.93 -24.69
N GLY A 559 34.32 -28.17 -23.63
CA GLY A 559 32.95 -27.72 -23.39
C GLY A 559 31.93 -28.75 -22.90
N ASP A 560 31.87 -28.95 -21.59
CA ASP A 560 30.63 -29.25 -20.89
C ASP A 560 30.70 -28.59 -19.49
N THR A 561 30.07 -27.43 -19.36
CA THR A 561 29.85 -26.75 -18.08
C THR A 561 28.39 -26.92 -17.70
N THR A 562 27.98 -28.14 -17.39
CA THR A 562 26.83 -28.38 -16.53
C THR A 562 27.34 -28.81 -15.16
N SER A 563 27.84 -27.81 -14.43
CA SER A 563 28.18 -27.97 -13.01
C SER A 563 26.87 -28.29 -12.26
N PRO A 564 26.79 -29.41 -11.51
CA PRO A 564 25.62 -29.69 -10.71
C PRO A 564 25.44 -28.57 -9.69
N THR A 565 24.22 -28.06 -9.55
CA THR A 565 23.85 -27.14 -8.47
C THR A 565 24.35 -27.75 -7.15
N PRO A 566 25.22 -27.07 -6.37
CA PRO A 566 25.72 -27.62 -5.13
C PRO A 566 24.53 -27.93 -4.20
N ALA A 567 24.46 -29.16 -3.71
CA ALA A 567 23.52 -29.51 -2.66
C ALA A 567 23.67 -28.54 -1.48
N THR A 568 22.55 -28.11 -0.89
CA THR A 568 22.53 -27.23 0.29
C THR A 568 23.42 -27.80 1.40
N ARG A 569 24.55 -27.16 1.68
CA ARG A 569 25.54 -27.70 2.62
C ARG A 569 25.13 -27.33 4.04
N ARG A 570 24.90 -28.35 4.88
CA ARG A 570 24.76 -28.18 6.32
C ARG A 570 26.14 -28.25 6.97
N VAL A 571 26.58 -27.17 7.60
CA VAL A 571 27.90 -27.06 8.22
C VAL A 571 27.73 -26.97 9.73
N ILE A 572 28.14 -28.01 10.44
CA ILE A 572 28.14 -28.00 11.91
C ILE A 572 29.34 -27.19 12.38
N VAL A 573 29.11 -26.20 13.23
CA VAL A 573 30.15 -25.38 13.86
C VAL A 573 30.05 -25.58 15.37
N LYS A 574 31.07 -26.22 15.95
CA LYS A 574 31.14 -26.55 17.37
C LYS A 574 31.83 -25.45 18.16
N GLN A 575 31.67 -25.48 19.48
CA GLN A 575 32.41 -24.57 20.35
C GLN A 575 33.92 -24.76 20.15
N GLY A 576 34.63 -23.66 19.93
CA GLY A 576 36.07 -23.66 19.65
C GLY A 576 36.43 -23.74 18.17
N ASP A 577 35.47 -24.03 17.28
CA ASP A 577 35.66 -23.90 15.84
C ASP A 577 35.71 -22.42 15.44
N ASP A 578 36.32 -22.13 14.28
CA ASP A 578 36.37 -20.79 13.72
C ASP A 578 35.05 -20.45 12.98
N LEU A 579 34.13 -19.80 13.71
CA LEU A 579 32.86 -19.36 13.15
C LEU A 579 33.03 -18.35 12.01
N GLN A 580 34.03 -17.45 12.05
CA GLN A 580 34.23 -16.50 10.97
C GLN A 580 34.71 -17.22 9.70
N ALA A 581 35.61 -18.19 9.82
CA ALA A 581 36.02 -19.01 8.68
C ALA A 581 34.83 -19.80 8.10
N ALA A 582 33.92 -20.30 8.94
CA ALA A 582 32.69 -20.95 8.48
C ALA A 582 31.76 -19.97 7.73
N ILE A 583 31.56 -18.76 8.24
CA ILE A 583 30.79 -17.69 7.57
C ILE A 583 31.42 -17.32 6.23
N ASN A 584 32.74 -17.14 6.19
CA ASN A 584 33.48 -16.81 4.96
C ASN A 584 33.34 -17.92 3.91
N ALA A 585 33.45 -19.19 4.33
CA ALA A 585 33.36 -20.35 3.46
C ALA A 585 31.92 -20.68 3.01
N ALA A 586 30.90 -20.20 3.73
CA ALA A 586 29.50 -20.44 3.39
C ALA A 586 29.17 -19.94 1.98
N GLN A 587 28.49 -20.79 1.21
CA GLN A 587 27.96 -20.44 -0.11
C GLN A 587 26.47 -20.14 -0.01
N PRO A 588 25.90 -19.33 -0.92
CA PRO A 588 24.45 -19.14 -1.01
C PRO A 588 23.68 -20.48 -0.98
N GLY A 589 22.73 -20.61 -0.06
CA GLY A 589 22.00 -21.86 0.20
C GLY A 589 22.55 -22.72 1.35
N ASP A 590 23.74 -22.42 1.88
CA ASP A 590 24.31 -23.13 3.02
C ASP A 590 23.53 -22.83 4.33
N THR A 591 23.52 -23.80 5.24
CA THR A 591 23.07 -23.61 6.62
C THR A 591 24.22 -23.89 7.59
N LEU A 592 24.63 -22.87 8.33
CA LEU A 592 25.56 -22.98 9.45
C LEU A 592 24.76 -23.36 10.71
N LEU A 593 25.05 -24.53 11.25
CA LEU A 593 24.43 -25.13 12.43
C LEU A 593 25.38 -24.97 13.62
N LEU A 594 25.11 -23.96 14.44
CA LEU A 594 25.90 -23.67 15.63
C LEU A 594 25.52 -24.63 16.75
N GLN A 595 26.51 -25.25 17.39
CA GLN A 595 26.28 -26.20 18.48
C GLN A 595 25.36 -25.60 19.56
N ALA A 596 24.30 -26.34 19.91
CA ALA A 596 23.34 -26.00 20.96
C ALA A 596 24.04 -25.69 22.30
N GLY A 597 23.66 -24.56 22.92
CA GLY A 597 24.23 -24.10 24.20
C GLY A 597 25.70 -23.65 24.14
N ALA A 598 26.37 -23.71 22.98
CA ALA A 598 27.75 -23.25 22.84
C ALA A 598 27.83 -21.71 22.89
N THR A 599 28.95 -21.17 23.37
CA THR A 599 29.24 -19.73 23.29
C THR A 599 30.37 -19.49 22.29
N PHE A 600 30.11 -18.64 21.30
CA PHE A 600 31.03 -18.14 20.29
C PHE A 600 31.41 -16.69 20.64
N VAL A 601 32.68 -16.47 20.98
CA VAL A 601 33.19 -15.15 21.33
C VAL A 601 33.93 -14.56 20.14
N GLY A 602 33.46 -13.43 19.61
CA GLY A 602 34.05 -12.77 18.44
C GLY A 602 33.25 -11.57 17.95
N ASN A 603 33.83 -10.83 17.01
CA ASN A 603 33.13 -9.85 16.19
C ASN A 603 32.99 -10.48 14.80
N PHE A 604 31.82 -11.05 14.52
CA PHE A 604 31.59 -11.80 13.29
C PHE A 604 31.02 -10.89 12.22
N THR A 605 31.49 -11.06 10.98
CA THR A 605 31.08 -10.26 9.84
C THR A 605 30.44 -11.13 8.78
N LEU A 606 29.27 -10.71 8.28
CA LEU A 606 28.55 -11.32 7.17
C LEU A 606 29.01 -10.67 5.86
N PRO A 607 29.79 -11.36 5.02
CA PRO A 607 30.30 -10.78 3.77
C PRO A 607 29.24 -10.77 2.66
N ALA A 608 29.46 -9.99 1.62
CA ALA A 608 28.73 -10.12 0.36
C ALA A 608 28.98 -11.51 -0.27
N LYS A 609 27.92 -12.15 -0.76
CA LYS A 609 27.98 -13.46 -1.42
C LYS A 609 27.55 -13.33 -2.88
N THR A 610 28.07 -14.17 -3.76
CA THR A 610 27.65 -14.16 -5.17
C THR A 610 26.39 -15.00 -5.37
N GLY A 611 25.23 -14.38 -5.59
CA GLY A 611 23.95 -15.06 -5.85
C GLY A 611 22.88 -14.75 -4.81
N SER A 612 21.64 -15.19 -5.05
CA SER A 612 20.45 -14.81 -4.26
C SER A 612 19.89 -15.90 -3.35
N SER A 613 20.54 -17.07 -3.26
CA SER A 613 20.13 -18.10 -2.29
C SER A 613 20.52 -17.71 -0.87
N VAL A 614 19.63 -17.96 0.09
CA VAL A 614 19.83 -17.57 1.49
C VAL A 614 20.94 -18.38 2.16
N VAL A 615 21.83 -17.69 2.89
CA VAL A 615 22.70 -18.33 3.89
C VAL A 615 22.03 -18.26 5.25
N THR A 616 21.77 -19.42 5.87
CA THR A 616 21.14 -19.48 7.20
C THR A 616 22.19 -19.73 8.27
N ILE A 617 22.16 -18.93 9.34
CA ILE A 617 22.96 -19.14 10.54
C ILE A 617 22.01 -19.38 11.69
N ARG A 618 22.04 -20.59 12.26
CA ARG A 618 21.12 -20.97 13.34
C ARG A 618 21.72 -21.95 14.32
N THR A 619 21.09 -22.07 15.49
CA THR A 619 21.41 -23.15 16.42
C THR A 619 20.99 -24.51 15.84
N ASP A 620 21.84 -25.52 16.05
CA ASP A 620 21.60 -26.94 15.73
C ASP A 620 20.63 -27.60 16.71
N ILE A 621 19.40 -27.11 16.74
CA ILE A 621 18.29 -27.65 17.51
C ILE A 621 17.03 -27.71 16.66
N ALA A 622 16.08 -28.56 17.08
CA ALA A 622 14.69 -28.40 16.66
C ALA A 622 14.15 -27.04 17.15
N ASP A 623 13.25 -26.46 16.37
CA ASP A 623 12.67 -25.16 16.70
C ASP A 623 11.99 -25.21 18.08
N PRO A 624 12.46 -24.42 19.07
CA PRO A 624 11.94 -24.46 20.44
C PRO A 624 10.52 -23.88 20.53
N VAL A 625 10.14 -23.08 19.54
CA VAL A 625 8.79 -22.54 19.34
C VAL A 625 8.46 -22.56 17.84
N PRO A 626 7.19 -22.79 17.43
CA PRO A 626 6.79 -22.74 16.02
C PRO A 626 7.11 -21.39 15.37
N ALA A 627 7.25 -21.37 14.04
CA ALA A 627 7.32 -20.11 13.30
C ALA A 627 6.05 -19.27 13.55
N GLY A 628 6.19 -17.94 13.65
CA GLY A 628 5.09 -17.05 14.05
C GLY A 628 4.84 -17.01 15.56
N THR A 629 5.60 -17.78 16.36
CA THR A 629 5.59 -17.69 17.82
C THR A 629 6.87 -17.02 18.31
N ARG A 630 6.71 -15.98 19.12
CA ARG A 630 7.83 -15.23 19.69
C ARG A 630 8.67 -16.11 20.61
N ILE A 631 9.99 -16.05 20.45
CA ILE A 631 10.93 -16.67 21.40
C ILE A 631 10.91 -15.95 22.74
N THR A 632 11.24 -16.65 23.83
CA THR A 632 11.33 -16.06 25.17
C THR A 632 12.70 -16.33 25.79
N PRO A 633 13.11 -15.57 26.83
CA PRO A 633 14.38 -15.80 27.53
C PRO A 633 14.57 -17.22 28.07
N ALA A 634 13.48 -17.98 28.27
CA ALA A 634 13.53 -19.39 28.69
C ALA A 634 14.25 -20.30 27.68
N ALA A 635 14.29 -19.93 26.40
CA ALA A 635 15.00 -20.69 25.37
C ALA A 635 16.53 -20.50 25.43
N ALA A 636 17.03 -19.43 26.07
CA ALA A 636 18.42 -18.97 25.94
C ALA A 636 19.46 -20.06 26.25
N THR A 637 19.22 -20.92 27.25
CA THR A 637 20.16 -21.99 27.61
C THR A 637 20.31 -23.09 26.56
N SER A 638 19.37 -23.19 25.62
CA SER A 638 19.41 -24.15 24.51
C SER A 638 19.98 -23.56 23.22
N LEU A 639 20.03 -22.23 23.10
CA LEU A 639 20.52 -21.54 21.91
C LEU A 639 22.05 -21.45 21.92
N ALA A 640 22.65 -21.44 20.74
CA ALA A 640 24.01 -20.98 20.57
C ALA A 640 24.08 -19.48 20.87
N ARG A 641 25.07 -19.09 21.69
CA ARG A 641 25.29 -17.72 22.11
C ARG A 641 26.41 -17.07 21.31
N LEU A 642 26.15 -15.89 20.74
CA LEU A 642 27.18 -15.00 20.20
C LEU A 642 27.46 -13.89 21.21
N LYS A 643 28.75 -13.59 21.42
CA LYS A 643 29.19 -12.55 22.37
C LYS A 643 30.39 -11.79 21.80
N SER A 644 30.32 -10.46 21.83
CA SER A 644 31.47 -9.62 21.48
C SER A 644 32.53 -9.63 22.60
N PRO A 645 33.83 -9.72 22.28
CA PRO A 645 34.92 -9.57 23.24
C PRO A 645 35.25 -8.10 23.55
N ASN A 646 34.59 -7.14 22.92
CA ASN A 646 34.86 -5.71 23.03
C ASN A 646 33.56 -4.91 22.86
N THR A 647 33.66 -3.62 22.49
CA THR A 647 32.52 -2.70 22.33
C THR A 647 31.94 -2.67 20.91
N VAL A 648 32.50 -3.45 19.97
CA VAL A 648 32.01 -3.59 18.60
C VAL A 648 30.94 -4.69 18.57
N ALA A 649 30.04 -4.64 17.59
CA ALA A 649 28.98 -5.62 17.43
C ALA A 649 29.49 -7.07 17.43
N ALA A 650 28.71 -7.96 18.04
CA ALA A 650 28.97 -9.40 18.00
C ALA A 650 28.74 -9.95 16.57
N LEU A 651 27.79 -9.37 15.84
CA LEU A 651 27.52 -9.67 14.44
C LEU A 651 27.32 -8.39 13.65
N ALA A 652 28.02 -8.24 12.53
CA ALA A 652 27.89 -7.10 11.62
C ALA A 652 27.77 -7.58 10.17
N THR A 653 27.15 -6.78 9.31
CA THR A 653 27.20 -6.99 7.85
C THR A 653 28.31 -6.13 7.22
N GLU A 654 29.02 -6.68 6.25
CA GLU A 654 29.82 -5.88 5.31
C GLU A 654 28.92 -5.09 4.35
N ALA A 655 29.48 -4.07 3.70
CA ALA A 655 28.84 -3.45 2.55
C ALA A 655 28.47 -4.51 1.50
N TYR A 656 27.34 -4.31 0.83
CA TYR A 656 26.78 -5.25 -0.17
C TYR A 656 26.38 -6.63 0.38
N ALA A 657 26.44 -6.87 1.69
CA ALA A 657 26.01 -8.15 2.25
C ALA A 657 24.51 -8.36 2.05
N HIS A 658 24.12 -9.57 1.64
CA HIS A 658 22.72 -9.84 1.37
C HIS A 658 22.30 -11.30 1.53
N HIS A 659 21.00 -11.52 1.65
CA HIS A 659 20.37 -12.86 1.67
C HIS A 659 20.84 -13.71 2.86
N TYR A 660 20.70 -13.16 4.08
CA TYR A 660 21.04 -13.87 5.33
C TYR A 660 19.80 -14.10 6.21
N VAL A 661 19.68 -15.30 6.76
CA VAL A 661 18.73 -15.61 7.84
C VAL A 661 19.51 -15.90 9.11
N ILE A 662 19.28 -15.09 10.14
CA ILE A 662 19.86 -15.20 11.48
C ILE A 662 18.75 -15.69 12.41
N GLN A 663 18.86 -16.93 12.91
CA GLN A 663 17.71 -17.61 13.49
C GLN A 663 18.03 -18.44 14.74
N LEU A 664 17.17 -18.40 15.75
CA LEU A 664 17.33 -19.20 16.98
C LEU A 664 18.68 -18.98 17.66
N LEU A 665 19.13 -17.74 17.81
CA LEU A 665 20.40 -17.41 18.46
C LEU A 665 20.17 -16.56 19.71
N ASP A 666 21.06 -16.75 20.68
CA ASP A 666 21.21 -15.89 21.84
C ASP A 666 22.35 -14.90 21.59
N PHE A 667 22.11 -13.61 21.81
CA PHE A 667 23.08 -12.53 21.63
C PHE A 667 23.25 -11.81 22.96
N ALA A 668 24.41 -12.04 23.58
CA ALA A 668 24.75 -11.43 24.85
C ALA A 668 25.33 -10.02 24.67
N ALA A 669 25.24 -9.23 25.74
CA ALA A 669 25.80 -7.89 25.80
C ALA A 669 27.28 -7.83 25.38
N ASN A 670 27.64 -6.75 24.71
CA ASN A 670 29.03 -6.44 24.39
C ASN A 670 29.83 -6.20 25.68
N VAL A 671 31.16 -6.29 25.62
CA VAL A 671 31.98 -5.92 26.78
C VAL A 671 31.74 -4.46 27.14
N GLY A 672 31.35 -4.24 28.40
CA GLY A 672 30.97 -2.93 28.91
C GLY A 672 29.59 -2.43 28.45
N GLY A 673 28.82 -3.24 27.72
CA GLY A 673 27.45 -2.89 27.30
C GLY A 673 27.36 -1.78 26.25
N TYR A 674 28.44 -1.44 25.55
CA TYR A 674 28.46 -0.34 24.57
C TYR A 674 28.20 -0.81 23.13
N GLY A 675 27.85 0.12 22.23
CA GLY A 675 27.59 -0.14 20.80
C GLY A 675 26.24 -0.82 20.53
N GLU A 676 26.03 -1.30 19.29
CA GLU A 676 24.99 -2.30 19.00
C GLU A 676 25.52 -3.73 19.12
N VAL A 677 24.64 -4.68 19.44
CA VAL A 677 24.99 -6.11 19.48
C VAL A 677 24.97 -6.71 18.07
N ILE A 678 24.00 -6.29 17.25
CA ILE A 678 23.87 -6.65 15.83
C ILE A 678 23.89 -5.37 14.99
N SER A 679 24.81 -5.25 14.04
CA SER A 679 24.91 -4.12 13.10
C SER A 679 24.49 -4.56 11.69
N LEU A 680 23.30 -4.16 11.25
CA LEU A 680 22.80 -4.40 9.89
C LEU A 680 22.97 -3.12 9.07
N GLY A 681 24.06 -3.03 8.32
CA GLY A 681 24.62 -1.78 7.80
C GLY A 681 25.43 -1.05 8.88
N ASP A 682 26.42 -0.26 8.45
CA ASP A 682 27.30 0.46 9.38
C ASP A 682 26.83 1.90 9.66
N GLY A 683 25.90 2.41 8.85
CA GLY A 683 25.34 3.75 8.99
C GLY A 683 26.37 4.89 8.93
N SER A 684 27.57 4.61 8.43
CA SER A 684 28.68 5.54 8.37
C SER A 684 28.68 6.34 7.05
N ASN A 685 29.53 7.36 6.97
CA ASN A 685 29.77 8.10 5.72
C ASN A 685 30.39 7.24 4.60
N ALA A 686 30.88 6.03 4.90
CA ALA A 686 31.32 5.09 3.88
C ALA A 686 30.13 4.41 3.19
N GLN A 687 29.03 4.16 3.91
CA GLN A 687 27.76 3.68 3.34
C GLN A 687 26.95 4.86 2.77
N ASN A 688 27.42 5.43 1.67
CA ASN A 688 26.89 6.68 1.08
C ASN A 688 26.13 6.48 -0.24
N SER A 689 25.83 5.24 -0.61
CA SER A 689 24.97 4.93 -1.76
C SER A 689 24.07 3.74 -1.47
N LEU A 690 22.89 3.69 -2.13
CA LEU A 690 21.94 2.57 -1.98
C LEU A 690 22.56 1.22 -2.34
N ALA A 691 23.47 1.18 -3.31
CA ALA A 691 24.12 -0.07 -3.74
C ALA A 691 24.96 -0.71 -2.62
N MET A 692 25.56 0.10 -1.73
CA MET A 692 26.39 -0.39 -0.63
C MET A 692 25.59 -0.93 0.56
N VAL A 693 24.29 -0.62 0.61
CA VAL A 693 23.42 -0.97 1.73
C VAL A 693 23.21 -2.49 1.78
N PRO A 694 23.46 -3.16 2.91
CA PRO A 694 23.13 -4.56 3.07
C PRO A 694 21.62 -4.82 2.97
N HIS A 695 21.19 -5.90 2.35
CA HIS A 695 19.76 -6.12 2.04
C HIS A 695 19.32 -7.58 2.10
N ASP A 696 18.01 -7.82 2.17
CA ASP A 696 17.41 -9.18 2.25
C ASP A 696 17.92 -9.95 3.47
N ILE A 697 17.72 -9.35 4.65
CA ILE A 697 18.18 -9.88 5.93
C ILE A 697 16.97 -10.23 6.79
N VAL A 698 16.99 -11.42 7.38
CA VAL A 698 15.95 -11.89 8.30
C VAL A 698 16.58 -12.19 9.66
N VAL A 699 16.04 -11.57 10.70
CA VAL A 699 16.30 -11.87 12.10
C VAL A 699 15.03 -12.51 12.67
N ASP A 700 15.07 -13.81 12.97
CA ASP A 700 13.88 -14.60 13.31
C ASP A 700 14.12 -15.41 14.60
N ARG A 701 13.27 -15.19 15.61
CA ARG A 701 13.33 -15.89 16.90
C ARG A 701 14.71 -15.83 17.55
N VAL A 702 15.29 -14.63 17.62
CA VAL A 702 16.53 -14.37 18.37
C VAL A 702 16.24 -13.76 19.74
N TYR A 703 17.12 -14.00 20.70
CA TYR A 703 17.13 -13.31 21.98
C TYR A 703 18.35 -12.38 22.03
N VAL A 704 18.14 -11.06 22.09
CA VAL A 704 19.21 -10.06 22.23
C VAL A 704 19.07 -9.42 23.59
N HIS A 705 20.13 -9.43 24.40
CA HIS A 705 20.00 -8.95 25.76
C HIS A 705 21.24 -8.27 26.36
N GLY A 706 21.00 -7.25 27.19
CA GLY A 706 22.01 -6.68 28.06
C GLY A 706 22.37 -7.56 29.25
N ASP A 707 23.44 -7.22 29.97
CA ASP A 707 23.85 -7.86 31.21
C ASP A 707 23.45 -7.03 32.44
N ALA A 708 24.01 -7.29 33.63
CA ALA A 708 23.69 -6.51 34.83
C ALA A 708 23.96 -4.99 34.69
N SER A 709 24.80 -4.59 33.72
CA SER A 709 25.13 -3.21 33.38
C SER A 709 24.34 -2.68 32.18
N GLY A 710 23.43 -3.49 31.62
CA GLY A 710 22.64 -3.17 30.44
C GLY A 710 23.38 -3.42 29.13
N GLN A 711 22.85 -2.82 28.06
CA GLN A 711 23.41 -2.75 26.72
C GLN A 711 22.88 -1.49 26.05
N LYS A 712 23.73 -0.73 25.36
CA LYS A 712 23.36 0.54 24.73
C LYS A 712 22.38 0.33 23.58
N ARG A 713 22.68 -0.58 22.65
CA ARG A 713 21.78 -0.85 21.52
C ARG A 713 21.69 -2.33 21.22
N GLY A 714 20.48 -2.80 20.90
CA GLY A 714 20.24 -4.16 20.44
C GLY A 714 20.67 -4.31 18.98
N ILE A 715 19.88 -3.75 18.07
CA ILE A 715 20.07 -3.85 16.62
C ILE A 715 20.22 -2.45 15.99
N GLY A 716 21.31 -2.24 15.25
CA GLY A 716 21.46 -1.13 14.30
C GLY A 716 20.84 -1.51 12.94
N LEU A 717 19.84 -0.76 12.48
CA LEU A 717 19.02 -1.04 11.30
C LEU A 717 19.31 -0.03 10.17
N ASN A 718 20.51 -0.11 9.61
CA ASN A 718 20.98 0.71 8.49
C ASN A 718 21.03 -0.08 7.17
N SER A 719 20.16 -1.08 7.03
CA SER A 719 20.05 -2.02 5.89
C SER A 719 18.76 -1.75 5.08
N ALA A 720 18.56 -2.47 3.98
CA ALA A 720 17.33 -2.51 3.19
C ALA A 720 16.67 -3.88 3.33
N SER A 721 15.42 -4.03 2.88
CA SER A 721 14.69 -5.32 2.81
C SER A 721 14.93 -6.21 4.05
N THR A 722 14.62 -5.68 5.23
CA THR A 722 14.97 -6.34 6.50
C THR A 722 13.72 -6.74 7.28
N THR A 723 13.68 -8.01 7.69
CA THR A 723 12.62 -8.56 8.55
C THR A 723 13.18 -8.89 9.93
N ILE A 724 12.61 -8.32 10.98
CA ILE A 724 12.87 -8.68 12.38
C ILE A 724 11.57 -9.20 12.95
N ARG A 725 11.52 -10.50 13.25
CA ARG A 725 10.28 -11.14 13.68
C ARG A 725 10.46 -12.13 14.81
N ASP A 726 9.37 -12.33 15.55
CA ASP A 726 9.23 -13.38 16.56
C ASP A 726 10.37 -13.34 17.62
N SER A 727 11.01 -12.18 17.81
CA SER A 727 12.26 -12.03 18.57
C SER A 727 12.04 -11.30 19.89
N TYR A 728 13.03 -11.43 20.79
CA TYR A 728 12.99 -10.85 22.12
C TYR A 728 14.24 -10.00 22.35
N ILE A 729 14.07 -8.68 22.48
CA ILE A 729 15.17 -7.72 22.67
C ILE A 729 14.95 -7.01 24.00
N ALA A 730 15.84 -7.24 24.97
CA ALA A 730 15.59 -6.81 26.34
C ALA A 730 16.82 -6.33 27.09
N ASN A 731 16.58 -5.66 28.22
CA ASN A 731 17.59 -5.10 29.09
C ASN A 731 18.53 -4.11 28.36
N ILE A 732 17.96 -3.31 27.47
CA ILE A 732 18.68 -2.33 26.66
C ILE A 732 18.64 -0.96 27.35
N TRP A 733 19.70 -0.62 28.05
CA TRP A 733 19.92 0.68 28.66
C TRP A 733 21.43 0.91 28.83
N TYR A 734 21.83 2.18 28.89
CA TYR A 734 23.20 2.56 29.18
C TYR A 734 23.22 3.80 30.06
N VAL A 735 24.15 3.84 31.02
CA VAL A 735 24.22 4.95 31.97
C VAL A 735 24.53 6.27 31.24
N GLY A 736 23.65 7.26 31.41
CA GLY A 736 23.84 8.62 30.93
C GLY A 736 23.86 8.79 29.40
N GLN A 737 23.52 7.76 28.61
CA GLN A 737 23.41 7.85 27.16
C GLN A 737 22.09 7.30 26.64
N ASP A 738 21.78 7.68 25.40
CA ASP A 738 20.62 7.15 24.70
C ASP A 738 20.85 5.69 24.29
N SER A 739 19.83 4.87 24.49
CA SER A 739 19.85 3.43 24.25
C SER A 739 18.62 2.95 23.49
N GLN A 740 18.78 2.03 22.54
CA GLN A 740 17.67 1.59 21.68
C GLN A 740 17.61 0.08 21.44
N ALA A 741 16.42 -0.52 21.50
CA ALA A 741 16.30 -1.94 21.14
C ALA A 741 16.54 -2.12 19.64
N ILE A 742 15.94 -1.26 18.82
CA ILE A 742 16.21 -1.16 17.38
C ILE A 742 16.35 0.32 17.00
N ALA A 743 17.42 0.69 16.30
CA ALA A 743 17.57 2.05 15.75
C ALA A 743 18.23 2.04 14.37
N GLY A 744 17.76 2.88 13.44
CA GLY A 744 18.33 3.04 12.11
C GLY A 744 18.25 4.48 11.62
N TRP A 745 19.24 4.95 10.86
CA TRP A 745 19.27 6.33 10.32
C TRP A 745 19.74 6.42 8.87
N ASN A 746 20.33 5.35 8.32
CA ASN A 746 20.94 5.34 6.99
C ASN A 746 20.49 4.16 6.10
N GLY A 747 19.42 3.46 6.49
CA GLY A 747 18.84 2.37 5.70
C GLY A 747 17.55 2.81 5.00
N PRO A 748 17.32 2.44 3.72
CA PRO A 748 16.18 2.88 2.93
C PRO A 748 14.87 2.12 3.22
N GLY A 749 14.91 0.97 3.87
CA GLY A 749 13.79 0.02 3.91
C GLY A 749 13.67 -0.83 2.62
N PRO A 750 12.59 -1.60 2.42
CA PRO A 750 11.46 -1.77 3.33
C PRO A 750 11.85 -2.50 4.63
N TYR A 751 11.05 -2.32 5.67
CA TYR A 751 11.24 -2.99 6.97
C TYR A 751 9.98 -3.72 7.41
N THR A 752 10.14 -4.96 7.86
CA THR A 752 9.09 -5.68 8.58
C THR A 752 9.56 -5.94 10.01
N VAL A 753 8.90 -5.33 10.99
CA VAL A 753 9.17 -5.53 12.42
C VAL A 753 7.90 -6.07 13.03
N THR A 754 7.82 -7.39 13.23
CA THR A 754 6.56 -8.04 13.63
C THR A 754 6.70 -9.04 14.77
N ASN A 755 5.71 -9.06 15.66
CA ASN A 755 5.62 -10.02 16.75
C ASN A 755 6.87 -10.06 17.67
N ASN A 756 7.50 -8.91 17.93
CA ASN A 756 8.68 -8.83 18.80
C ASN A 756 8.33 -8.33 20.21
N TYR A 757 9.14 -8.71 21.19
CA TYR A 757 9.24 -8.03 22.49
C TYR A 757 10.38 -7.03 22.40
N LEU A 758 10.10 -5.75 22.57
CA LEU A 758 11.08 -4.67 22.49
C LEU A 758 11.12 -3.90 23.80
N GLU A 759 12.28 -3.90 24.45
CA GLU A 759 12.53 -3.23 25.72
C GLU A 759 13.82 -2.41 25.63
N ALA A 760 13.71 -1.08 25.75
CA ALA A 760 14.84 -0.17 25.90
C ALA A 760 14.51 1.07 26.73
N ALA A 761 15.52 1.67 27.37
CA ALA A 761 15.30 2.82 28.24
C ALA A 761 14.94 4.10 27.46
N SER A 762 15.74 4.46 26.45
CA SER A 762 15.53 5.67 25.67
C SER A 762 14.46 5.48 24.60
N GLU A 763 14.76 4.82 23.47
CA GLU A 763 13.77 4.55 22.42
C GLU A 763 13.72 3.05 22.11
N ASN A 764 12.59 2.37 22.33
CA ASN A 764 12.50 0.95 21.98
C ASN A 764 12.62 0.75 20.45
N PHE A 765 12.08 1.68 19.67
CA PHE A 765 12.28 1.74 18.23
C PHE A 765 12.52 3.18 17.77
N LEU A 766 13.54 3.39 16.94
CA LEU A 766 13.90 4.69 16.37
C LEU A 766 14.25 4.59 14.88
N LEU A 767 13.63 5.42 14.05
CA LEU A 767 14.18 5.78 12.73
C LEU A 767 14.61 7.25 12.70
N GLY A 768 15.90 7.47 12.47
CA GLY A 768 16.62 8.73 12.56
C GLY A 768 17.59 8.75 13.74
N GLY A 769 17.85 9.94 14.29
CA GLY A 769 18.84 10.13 15.37
C GLY A 769 20.25 10.48 14.88
N ALA A 770 20.46 10.45 13.57
CA ALA A 770 21.54 11.09 12.82
C ALA A 770 21.02 11.42 11.41
N ASP A 771 21.66 12.34 10.69
CA ASP A 771 21.37 12.52 9.27
C ASP A 771 21.86 11.32 8.45
N PRO A 772 21.10 10.83 7.45
CA PRO A 772 21.58 9.80 6.54
C PRO A 772 22.79 10.30 5.75
N ALA A 773 23.78 9.42 5.58
CA ALA A 773 24.92 9.66 4.69
C ALA A 773 24.54 9.56 3.21
N ILE A 774 23.44 8.87 2.90
CA ILE A 774 22.88 8.75 1.55
C ILE A 774 21.98 9.95 1.26
N VAL A 775 22.32 10.71 0.23
CA VAL A 775 21.56 11.90 -0.20
C VAL A 775 20.14 11.52 -0.62
N ASP A 776 19.16 12.35 -0.25
CA ASP A 776 17.73 12.17 -0.50
C ASP A 776 17.10 10.90 0.12
N LEU A 777 17.80 10.22 1.02
CA LEU A 777 17.29 9.03 1.68
C LEU A 777 16.23 9.37 2.75
N ILE A 778 15.03 8.84 2.55
CA ILE A 778 13.97 8.75 3.55
C ILE A 778 13.67 7.27 3.74
N PRO A 779 13.93 6.69 4.94
CA PRO A 779 13.52 5.32 5.25
C PRO A 779 12.05 5.10 4.91
N SER A 780 11.75 4.10 4.11
CA SER A 780 10.41 3.92 3.55
C SER A 780 9.84 2.52 3.81
N ASP A 781 8.52 2.38 3.76
CA ASP A 781 7.83 1.09 3.74
C ASP A 781 8.08 0.26 5.00
N LEU A 782 7.80 0.86 6.17
CA LEU A 782 7.87 0.19 7.47
C LEU A 782 6.53 -0.45 7.82
N SER A 783 6.52 -1.77 7.99
CA SER A 783 5.45 -2.53 8.64
C SER A 783 5.87 -2.86 10.08
N PHE A 784 5.23 -2.22 11.06
CA PHE A 784 5.47 -2.42 12.49
C PHE A 784 4.21 -3.00 13.14
N THR A 785 4.15 -4.33 13.28
CA THR A 785 2.91 -5.02 13.63
C THR A 785 3.02 -5.98 14.79
N ARG A 786 2.00 -6.04 15.65
CA ARG A 786 1.90 -7.06 16.72
C ARG A 786 3.08 -7.09 17.70
N ASN A 787 3.84 -6.01 17.83
CA ASN A 787 4.94 -5.90 18.76
C ASN A 787 4.44 -5.51 20.15
N TYR A 788 5.10 -6.07 21.16
CA TYR A 788 4.96 -5.60 22.53
C TYR A 788 6.15 -4.70 22.87
N VAL A 789 5.86 -3.43 23.11
CA VAL A 789 6.85 -2.37 23.28
C VAL A 789 6.69 -1.80 24.68
N THR A 790 7.64 -2.10 25.57
CA THR A 790 7.47 -1.84 27.01
C THR A 790 8.77 -1.40 27.69
N LYS A 791 8.65 -0.81 28.88
CA LYS A 791 9.80 -0.56 29.78
C LYS A 791 9.58 -1.21 31.14
N PRO A 792 10.59 -1.91 31.70
CA PRO A 792 10.54 -2.42 33.06
C PRO A 792 10.30 -1.31 34.09
N LEU A 793 9.27 -1.47 34.91
CA LEU A 793 8.96 -0.52 35.99
C LEU A 793 10.09 -0.38 37.01
N ALA A 794 10.97 -1.39 37.14
CA ALA A 794 12.15 -1.33 37.99
C ALA A 794 13.14 -0.22 37.59
N TRP A 795 13.13 0.23 36.32
CA TRP A 795 13.97 1.35 35.86
C TRP A 795 13.47 2.71 36.34
N ARG A 796 12.19 2.81 36.72
CA ARG A 796 11.58 4.07 37.15
C ARG A 796 12.24 4.66 38.41
N SER A 797 12.76 3.81 39.29
CA SER A 797 13.51 4.23 40.49
C SER A 797 15.01 4.45 40.25
N ASN A 798 15.52 4.20 39.04
CA ASN A 798 16.94 4.32 38.74
C ASN A 798 17.22 5.60 37.91
N SER A 799 17.67 6.65 38.59
CA SER A 799 17.95 7.95 37.95
C SER A 799 19.16 7.95 37.01
N SER A 800 19.97 6.88 36.99
CA SER A 800 21.11 6.75 36.07
C SER A 800 20.70 6.28 34.67
N ILE A 801 19.44 5.85 34.49
CA ILE A 801 18.89 5.36 33.24
C ILE A 801 18.12 6.50 32.54
N ASN A 802 18.53 6.87 31.33
CA ASN A 802 17.90 7.92 30.54
C ASN A 802 16.64 7.40 29.85
N VAL A 803 15.49 7.50 30.54
CA VAL A 803 14.21 7.07 29.97
C VAL A 803 13.62 8.14 29.05
N LYS A 804 13.16 7.72 27.85
CA LYS A 804 12.50 8.59 26.87
C LYS A 804 11.20 7.98 26.31
N ASN A 805 11.15 7.62 25.03
CA ASN A 805 9.94 7.31 24.27
C ASN A 805 9.84 5.80 23.99
N LEU A 806 8.67 5.28 23.67
CA LEU A 806 8.55 3.87 23.23
C LEU A 806 8.86 3.76 21.74
N PHE A 807 8.36 4.70 20.93
CA PHE A 807 8.51 4.68 19.48
C PHE A 807 8.75 6.09 18.95
N GLU A 808 9.79 6.26 18.13
CA GLU A 808 10.16 7.56 17.59
C GLU A 808 10.52 7.50 16.11
N LEU A 809 9.95 8.41 15.32
CA LEU A 809 10.31 8.66 13.93
C LEU A 809 10.77 10.09 13.77
N LYS A 810 11.95 10.24 13.18
CA LYS A 810 12.52 11.53 12.79
C LYS A 810 12.66 11.71 11.29
N ASN A 811 12.83 10.61 10.56
CA ASN A 811 12.82 10.58 9.12
C ASN A 811 12.26 9.22 8.66
N ALA A 812 11.05 9.20 8.09
CA ALA A 812 10.39 8.00 7.59
C ALA A 812 9.18 8.33 6.69
N GLN A 813 8.85 7.46 5.73
CA GLN A 813 7.61 7.56 4.97
C GLN A 813 6.96 6.21 4.67
N ARG A 814 5.64 6.20 4.44
CA ARG A 814 4.86 4.99 4.16
C ARG A 814 5.02 3.98 5.30
N VAL A 815 4.44 4.32 6.43
CA VAL A 815 4.59 3.61 7.70
C VAL A 815 3.25 3.04 8.15
N THR A 816 3.21 1.75 8.43
CA THR A 816 2.07 1.04 8.99
C THR A 816 2.39 0.56 10.39
N ILE A 817 1.62 1.00 11.38
CA ILE A 817 1.74 0.61 12.79
C ILE A 817 0.42 0.00 13.23
N ASP A 818 0.35 -1.33 13.29
CA ASP A 818 -0.92 -2.04 13.51
C ASP A 818 -0.87 -3.16 14.56
N GLY A 819 -1.89 -3.22 15.43
CA GLY A 819 -2.07 -4.33 16.36
C GLY A 819 -0.99 -4.44 17.45
N ASN A 820 -0.30 -3.35 17.78
CA ASN A 820 0.77 -3.33 18.79
C ASN A 820 0.23 -2.97 20.19
N VAL A 821 1.02 -3.32 21.21
CA VAL A 821 0.82 -2.86 22.59
C VAL A 821 2.02 -2.04 23.00
N PHE A 822 1.80 -0.76 23.31
CA PHE A 822 2.79 0.18 23.82
C PHE A 822 2.49 0.49 25.28
N GLU A 823 3.43 0.23 26.19
CA GLU A 823 3.16 0.51 27.60
C GLU A 823 4.38 0.88 28.46
N ASN A 824 4.08 1.45 29.64
CA ASN A 824 5.04 1.84 30.67
C ASN A 824 6.02 2.93 30.18
N ASN A 825 5.52 4.14 30.02
CA ASN A 825 6.33 5.32 29.66
C ASN A 825 6.13 6.45 30.68
N TRP A 826 7.19 7.08 31.15
CA TRP A 826 7.09 8.12 32.19
C TRP A 826 7.97 9.33 31.89
N LEU A 827 7.66 10.45 32.55
CA LEU A 827 8.51 11.64 32.55
C LEU A 827 9.88 11.32 33.18
N ALA A 828 10.95 11.53 32.42
CA ALA A 828 12.33 11.36 32.87
C ALA A 828 13.26 12.29 32.05
N ALA A 829 14.11 11.74 31.18
CA ALA A 829 15.04 12.52 30.36
C ALA A 829 14.35 13.31 29.23
N GLN A 830 13.07 13.02 28.96
CA GLN A 830 12.17 13.79 28.11
C GLN A 830 10.79 13.92 28.76
N SER A 831 9.90 14.72 28.17
CA SER A 831 8.57 15.08 28.70
C SER A 831 7.58 13.92 28.86
N GLY A 832 7.94 12.69 28.49
CA GLY A 832 7.14 11.48 28.73
C GLY A 832 6.14 11.11 27.64
N TYR A 833 6.25 11.65 26.43
CA TYR A 833 5.43 11.21 25.30
C TYR A 833 5.85 9.81 24.83
N ALA A 834 4.90 8.89 24.71
CA ALA A 834 5.18 7.51 24.34
C ALA A 834 5.53 7.35 22.86
N LEU A 835 4.86 8.11 21.99
CA LEU A 835 4.96 8.06 20.54
C LEU A 835 5.39 9.46 20.03
N VAL A 836 6.49 9.51 19.29
CA VAL A 836 7.07 10.79 18.83
C VAL A 836 7.26 10.76 17.31
N PHE A 837 6.54 11.63 16.60
CA PHE A 837 6.57 11.76 15.14
C PHE A 837 7.02 13.17 14.80
N THR A 838 8.33 13.36 14.65
CA THR A 838 8.90 14.70 14.49
C THR A 838 9.85 14.72 13.32
N GLY A 839 9.45 15.21 12.15
CA GLY A 839 10.38 15.39 11.03
C GLY A 839 11.59 16.22 11.45
N ARG A 840 12.79 15.63 11.44
CA ARG A 840 14.04 16.29 11.84
C ARG A 840 15.13 16.06 10.81
N SER A 841 15.77 17.15 10.40
CA SER A 841 17.12 17.13 9.85
C SER A 841 18.05 17.23 11.07
N GLN A 842 18.51 16.09 11.56
CA GLN A 842 19.11 15.94 12.89
C GLN A 842 20.33 16.83 13.10
N ASP A 843 21.20 16.90 12.08
CA ASP A 843 22.47 17.64 12.10
C ASP A 843 22.49 18.79 11.08
N GLY A 844 21.43 18.95 10.28
CA GLY A 844 21.24 20.03 9.32
C GLY A 844 21.66 19.71 7.89
N TYR A 845 22.10 18.47 7.62
CA TYR A 845 22.58 18.00 6.32
C TYR A 845 21.55 17.22 5.50
N ALA A 846 20.39 16.87 6.09
CA ALA A 846 19.32 16.15 5.41
C ALA A 846 18.02 16.98 5.28
N PRO A 847 18.00 18.05 4.47
CA PRO A 847 16.85 18.95 4.34
C PRO A 847 15.59 18.30 3.75
N TRP A 848 15.71 17.10 3.17
CA TRP A 848 14.59 16.29 2.69
C TRP A 848 13.86 15.52 3.81
N SER A 849 14.38 15.52 5.05
CA SER A 849 13.82 14.71 6.14
C SER A 849 12.37 15.07 6.46
N VAL A 850 11.53 14.05 6.56
CA VAL A 850 10.08 14.14 6.86
C VAL A 850 9.61 12.92 7.64
N VAL A 851 8.47 13.04 8.33
CA VAL A 851 7.65 11.88 8.70
C VAL A 851 6.33 12.00 7.92
N GLN A 852 6.02 11.06 7.03
CA GLN A 852 4.80 11.17 6.22
C GLN A 852 4.16 9.84 5.83
N ASN A 853 2.87 9.87 5.47
CA ASN A 853 2.09 8.70 5.06
C ASN A 853 2.12 7.60 6.14
N LEU A 854 1.62 7.94 7.33
CA LEU A 854 1.64 7.08 8.50
C LEU A 854 0.23 6.62 8.84
N THR A 855 0.05 5.31 8.98
CA THR A 855 -1.17 4.71 9.51
C THR A 855 -0.88 4.07 10.87
N PHE A 856 -1.66 4.43 11.88
CA PHE A 856 -1.60 3.92 13.23
C PHE A 856 -2.97 3.38 13.63
N THR A 857 -3.12 2.05 13.58
CA THR A 857 -4.42 1.37 13.70
C THR A 857 -4.43 0.20 14.66
N ASN A 858 -5.58 -0.03 15.31
CA ASN A 858 -5.81 -1.23 16.13
C ASN A 858 -4.80 -1.43 17.27
N ASN A 859 -4.16 -0.36 17.77
CA ASN A 859 -3.15 -0.43 18.82
C ASN A 859 -3.74 -0.16 20.20
N ILE A 860 -3.04 -0.67 21.23
CA ILE A 860 -3.25 -0.28 22.62
C ILE A 860 -2.04 0.55 23.07
N VAL A 861 -2.28 1.74 23.62
CA VAL A 861 -1.27 2.57 24.28
C VAL A 861 -1.70 2.79 25.72
N ARG A 862 -0.91 2.33 26.69
CA ARG A 862 -1.32 2.42 28.09
C ARG A 862 -0.21 2.61 29.10
N HIS A 863 -0.56 3.07 30.30
CA HIS A 863 0.42 3.26 31.37
C HIS A 863 1.52 4.26 30.94
N VAL A 864 1.10 5.40 30.38
CA VAL A 864 2.01 6.39 29.80
C VAL A 864 1.77 7.80 30.35
N ALA A 865 2.84 8.58 30.46
CA ALA A 865 2.82 9.98 30.87
C ALA A 865 2.01 10.86 29.92
N SER A 866 2.32 10.80 28.62
CA SER A 866 1.54 11.39 27.54
C SER A 866 1.61 10.45 26.33
N ALA A 867 0.63 10.50 25.43
CA ALA A 867 0.58 9.55 24.30
C ALA A 867 1.41 10.01 23.09
N ILE A 868 1.00 11.05 22.37
CA ILE A 868 1.55 11.41 21.05
C ILE A 868 2.15 12.82 21.03
N ASN A 869 3.32 12.97 20.41
CA ASN A 869 3.94 14.25 20.08
C ASN A 869 4.23 14.35 18.58
N ILE A 870 3.70 15.37 17.92
CA ILE A 870 3.87 15.63 16.49
C ILE A 870 4.58 16.96 16.26
N LEU A 871 5.59 16.95 15.40
CA LEU A 871 6.21 18.15 14.85
C LEU A 871 6.15 18.10 13.32
N GLY A 872 5.41 19.04 12.73
CA GLY A 872 5.20 19.14 11.29
C GLY A 872 6.44 19.60 10.52
N LYS A 873 7.32 20.40 11.13
CA LYS A 873 8.55 20.88 10.50
C LYS A 873 9.63 21.12 11.53
N ASP A 874 10.87 20.79 11.22
CA ASP A 874 11.98 21.07 12.11
C ASP A 874 12.16 22.58 12.25
N TYR A 875 12.20 23.03 13.50
CA TYR A 875 12.40 24.43 13.85
C TYR A 875 13.89 24.79 14.02
N ARG A 876 14.79 23.79 14.04
CA ARG A 876 16.24 24.02 14.19
C ARG A 876 16.96 24.09 12.85
N PHE A 877 16.58 23.22 11.91
CA PHE A 877 17.23 23.06 10.62
C PHE A 877 16.19 22.96 9.50
N PRO A 878 16.55 23.21 8.23
CA PRO A 878 15.65 22.96 7.12
C PRO A 878 15.21 21.50 7.07
N SER A 879 13.91 21.26 6.87
CA SER A 879 13.30 19.95 6.65
C SER A 879 12.12 20.07 5.69
N GLY A 880 11.62 18.94 5.20
CA GLY A 880 10.30 18.89 4.57
C GLY A 880 9.17 19.08 5.58
N THR A 881 7.94 19.14 5.09
CA THR A 881 6.73 19.17 5.93
C THR A 881 6.23 17.75 6.16
N SER A 882 6.12 17.36 7.43
CA SER A 882 5.57 16.09 7.88
C SER A 882 4.03 16.13 7.89
N GLY A 883 3.38 15.01 7.63
CA GLY A 883 1.92 14.96 7.45
C GLY A 883 1.38 13.66 6.87
N HIS A 884 0.11 13.64 6.48
CA HIS A 884 -0.58 12.44 5.98
C HIS A 884 -0.60 11.33 7.04
N PHE A 885 -1.07 11.68 8.25
CA PHE A 885 -1.16 10.76 9.38
C PHE A 885 -2.59 10.33 9.62
N VAL A 886 -2.80 9.03 9.82
CA VAL A 886 -4.09 8.44 10.19
C VAL A 886 -3.93 7.69 11.50
N PHE A 887 -4.56 8.22 12.55
CA PHE A 887 -4.71 7.55 13.84
C PHE A 887 -6.15 7.04 13.93
N ARG A 888 -6.38 5.75 13.64
CA ARG A 888 -7.73 5.20 13.60
C ARG A 888 -7.92 3.92 14.41
N ASN A 889 -9.04 3.79 15.10
CA ASN A 889 -9.40 2.56 15.81
C ASN A 889 -8.37 2.11 16.86
N ASN A 890 -7.93 3.03 17.73
CA ASN A 890 -6.97 2.71 18.80
C ASN A 890 -7.56 2.95 20.19
N LEU A 891 -7.04 2.18 21.15
CA LEU A 891 -7.35 2.35 22.56
C LEU A 891 -6.16 3.03 23.27
N PHE A 892 -6.42 4.18 23.88
CA PHE A 892 -5.50 4.85 24.79
C PHE A 892 -6.09 4.79 26.20
N GLU A 893 -5.40 4.15 27.14
CA GLU A 893 -5.86 4.02 28.53
C GLU A 893 -4.77 4.32 29.55
N ASP A 894 -5.13 4.85 30.73
CA ASP A 894 -4.15 5.29 31.73
C ASP A 894 -3.03 6.19 31.14
N VAL A 895 -3.45 7.13 30.27
CA VAL A 895 -2.60 8.24 29.83
C VAL A 895 -2.64 9.30 30.93
N SER A 896 -1.69 9.27 31.86
CA SER A 896 -1.81 10.02 33.11
C SER A 896 -0.53 10.70 33.56
N GLY A 897 -0.59 12.03 33.57
CA GLY A 897 0.43 12.88 34.17
C GLY A 897 0.59 12.67 35.67
N ALA A 898 -0.49 12.29 36.37
CA ALA A 898 -0.47 12.01 37.79
C ALA A 898 0.23 10.67 38.11
N ASN A 899 -0.07 9.62 37.34
CA ASN A 899 0.48 8.29 37.59
C ASN A 899 1.90 8.12 37.01
N TRP A 900 2.23 8.81 35.92
CA TRP A 900 3.44 8.59 35.13
C TRP A 900 4.31 9.86 34.94
N GLY A 901 3.87 11.01 35.47
CA GLY A 901 4.52 12.30 35.26
C GLY A 901 4.20 12.91 33.89
N GLY A 902 4.65 14.13 33.62
CA GLY A 902 4.39 14.82 32.35
C GLY A 902 2.98 15.44 32.31
N ASP A 903 2.51 15.75 31.10
CA ASP A 903 1.30 16.56 30.93
C ASP A 903 -0.02 15.77 30.97
N GLY A 904 0.02 14.43 30.85
CA GLY A 904 -1.19 13.60 30.80
C GLY A 904 -1.99 13.70 29.51
N ARG A 905 -1.43 14.26 28.45
CA ARG A 905 -2.18 14.57 27.21
C ARG A 905 -2.24 13.38 26.28
N PHE A 906 -3.31 13.33 25.48
CA PHE A 906 -3.37 12.44 24.33
C PHE A 906 -2.42 12.91 23.22
N MET A 907 -2.49 14.18 22.80
CA MET A 907 -1.71 14.66 21.67
C MET A 907 -1.19 16.09 21.87
N LEU A 908 0.12 16.27 21.67
CA LEU A 908 0.76 17.55 21.40
C LEU A 908 1.06 17.63 19.90
N ILE A 909 0.67 18.74 19.26
CA ILE A 909 0.90 18.94 17.83
C ILE A 909 1.42 20.35 17.55
N ASN A 910 2.48 20.44 16.73
CA ASN A 910 3.07 21.70 16.28
C ASN A 910 3.27 21.65 14.76
N GLY A 911 2.30 22.19 14.02
CA GLY A 911 2.28 22.17 12.56
C GLY A 911 2.06 20.78 11.94
N GLY A 912 2.07 20.74 10.61
CA GLY A 912 1.85 19.54 9.81
C GLY A 912 0.72 19.74 8.80
N VAL A 913 0.48 18.71 7.98
CA VAL A 913 -0.60 18.71 6.98
C VAL A 913 -1.29 17.37 6.94
N ASP A 914 -2.58 17.35 6.69
CA ASP A 914 -3.38 16.14 6.45
C ASP A 914 -3.26 15.12 7.59
N ILE A 915 -3.87 15.45 8.74
CA ILE A 915 -3.80 14.60 9.93
C ILE A 915 -5.22 14.26 10.35
N THR A 916 -5.51 12.96 10.36
CA THR A 916 -6.78 12.37 10.72
C THR A 916 -6.68 11.60 12.03
N VAL A 917 -7.55 11.94 12.97
CA VAL A 917 -7.73 11.24 14.25
C VAL A 917 -9.18 10.78 14.32
N ASP A 918 -9.42 9.49 14.17
CA ASP A 918 -10.77 8.97 13.93
C ASP A 918 -11.06 7.65 14.67
N HIS A 919 -12.25 7.47 15.23
CA HIS A 919 -12.61 6.22 15.94
C HIS A 919 -11.61 5.80 17.03
N ASN A 920 -11.11 6.72 17.86
CA ASN A 920 -10.26 6.35 19.00
C ASN A 920 -11.03 6.46 20.32
N THR A 921 -10.76 5.54 21.24
CA THR A 921 -11.20 5.64 22.64
C THR A 921 -10.02 6.11 23.48
N ILE A 922 -10.13 7.29 24.07
CA ILE A 922 -9.02 8.01 24.69
C ILE A 922 -9.33 8.28 26.16
N LEU A 923 -8.68 7.57 27.08
CA LEU A 923 -8.77 7.81 28.51
C LEU A 923 -7.48 8.45 29.01
N GLN A 924 -7.57 9.75 29.29
CA GLN A 924 -6.43 10.59 29.67
C GLN A 924 -6.76 11.46 30.89
N SER A 925 -5.76 11.89 31.65
CA SER A 925 -5.92 12.69 32.87
C SER A 925 -5.31 14.11 32.80
N GLY A 926 -4.74 14.50 31.66
CA GLY A 926 -4.22 15.84 31.39
C GLY A 926 -5.33 16.89 31.23
N SER A 927 -4.95 18.16 31.29
CA SER A 927 -5.88 19.30 31.20
C SER A 927 -6.46 19.52 29.78
N SER A 928 -5.90 18.85 28.77
CA SER A 928 -6.35 18.89 27.38
C SER A 928 -6.09 17.53 26.73
N VAL A 929 -7.03 17.07 25.90
CA VAL A 929 -6.85 15.93 24.99
C VAL A 929 -5.85 16.30 23.90
N LEU A 930 -6.14 17.39 23.18
CA LEU A 930 -5.34 17.91 22.07
C LEU A 930 -4.76 19.27 22.47
N TYR A 931 -3.44 19.39 22.39
CA TYR A 931 -2.75 20.66 22.59
C TYR A 931 -2.01 21.09 21.32
N ALA A 932 -2.41 22.23 20.75
CA ALA A 932 -1.73 22.84 19.63
C ALA A 932 -0.70 23.87 20.10
N ASP A 933 0.52 23.73 19.62
CA ASP A 933 1.58 24.70 19.87
C ASP A 933 1.74 25.66 18.68
N THR A 934 2.71 26.57 18.77
CA THR A 934 3.18 27.59 17.84
C THR A 934 2.65 27.56 16.38
N ASN A 935 2.73 26.44 15.64
CA ASN A 935 2.36 26.40 14.22
C ASN A 935 1.01 25.73 13.94
N PRO A 936 0.17 26.32 13.06
CA PRO A 936 -1.10 25.73 12.65
C PRO A 936 -0.91 24.49 11.76
N VAL A 937 -1.89 23.58 11.84
CA VAL A 937 -1.99 22.34 11.06
C VAL A 937 -3.02 22.55 9.95
N GLN A 938 -2.64 22.24 8.71
CA GLN A 938 -3.55 22.30 7.57
C GLN A 938 -4.25 20.94 7.39
N GLN A 939 -5.51 20.93 6.93
CA GLN A 939 -6.25 19.69 6.64
C GLN A 939 -6.30 18.74 7.84
N PHE A 940 -6.80 19.22 8.98
CA PHE A 940 -6.96 18.40 10.18
C PHE A 940 -8.37 17.85 10.28
N THR A 941 -8.49 16.56 10.57
CA THR A 941 -9.77 15.87 10.80
C THR A 941 -9.73 15.17 12.15
N MET A 942 -10.74 15.43 12.99
CA MET A 942 -10.93 14.73 14.25
C MET A 942 -12.40 14.32 14.40
N THR A 943 -12.69 13.04 14.15
CA THR A 943 -14.06 12.52 14.07
C THR A 943 -14.28 11.27 14.91
N ASN A 944 -15.52 11.02 15.33
CA ASN A 944 -15.93 9.74 15.92
C ASN A 944 -15.12 9.27 17.15
N ASN A 945 -14.36 10.14 17.81
CA ASN A 945 -13.53 9.77 18.98
C ASN A 945 -14.33 9.88 20.28
N ILE A 946 -13.95 9.13 21.31
CA ILE A 946 -14.41 9.34 22.69
C ILE A 946 -13.24 9.82 23.54
N ALA A 947 -13.40 10.94 24.25
CA ALA A 947 -12.40 11.43 25.19
C ALA A 947 -13.01 12.28 26.33
N PRO A 948 -12.36 12.34 27.51
CA PRO A 948 -12.73 13.29 28.55
C PRO A 948 -12.18 14.69 28.24
N ASP A 949 -12.92 15.72 28.66
CA ASP A 949 -12.51 17.12 28.58
C ASP A 949 -11.40 17.48 29.57
N ASN A 950 -11.58 17.02 30.83
CA ASN A 950 -10.82 17.29 32.06
C ASN A 950 -10.69 18.77 32.48
N ALA A 951 -10.48 19.68 31.53
CA ALA A 951 -10.58 21.12 31.74
C ALA A 951 -10.85 21.89 30.44
N TRP A 952 -10.19 21.50 29.34
CA TRP A 952 -10.20 22.30 28.11
C TRP A 952 -10.27 21.50 26.80
N ALA A 953 -10.35 20.16 26.83
CA ALA A 953 -10.31 19.21 25.69
C ALA A 953 -9.34 19.58 24.54
N ILE A 954 -9.61 20.64 23.79
CA ILE A 954 -8.79 21.22 22.74
C ILE A 954 -8.27 22.58 23.20
N MET A 955 -6.95 22.70 23.38
CA MET A 955 -6.29 23.93 23.83
C MET A 955 -5.09 24.29 22.95
N GLY A 956 -4.76 25.57 22.82
CA GLY A 956 -3.57 26.01 22.10
C GLY A 956 -2.87 27.18 22.76
N GLY A 957 -1.56 27.28 22.55
CA GLY A 957 -0.73 28.34 23.13
C GLY A 957 -1.25 29.74 22.78
N GLY A 958 -1.62 30.54 23.76
CA GLY A 958 -2.12 31.91 23.50
C GLY A 958 -3.49 32.00 22.82
N ALA A 959 -4.23 30.90 22.66
CA ALA A 959 -5.60 30.88 22.17
C ALA A 959 -6.61 30.55 23.28
N SER A 960 -7.88 30.88 23.09
CA SER A 960 -8.95 30.40 23.97
C SER A 960 -9.29 28.93 23.68
N PRO A 961 -9.82 28.18 24.67
CA PRO A 961 -10.20 26.77 24.49
C PRO A 961 -11.20 26.53 23.36
N GLY A 962 -11.23 25.29 22.85
CA GLY A 962 -12.19 24.84 21.84
C GLY A 962 -12.14 25.63 20.54
N ASN A 963 -13.26 26.24 20.14
CA ASN A 963 -13.44 26.98 18.89
C ASN A 963 -12.37 28.07 18.66
N GLY A 964 -11.86 28.70 19.72
CA GLY A 964 -10.78 29.68 19.60
C GLY A 964 -9.46 29.04 19.14
N THR A 965 -9.09 27.93 19.77
CA THR A 965 -7.93 27.11 19.40
C THR A 965 -8.12 26.51 18.02
N ILE A 966 -9.30 25.94 17.72
CA ILE A 966 -9.61 25.34 16.42
C ILE A 966 -9.44 26.37 15.29
N LYS A 967 -9.99 27.57 15.47
CA LYS A 967 -9.86 28.65 14.48
C LYS A 967 -8.41 29.06 14.24
N THR A 968 -7.60 29.11 15.29
CA THR A 968 -6.20 29.57 15.23
C THR A 968 -5.27 28.51 14.65
N TYR A 969 -5.39 27.28 15.12
CA TYR A 969 -4.41 26.22 14.89
C TYR A 969 -4.87 25.13 13.93
N PHE A 970 -6.17 25.01 13.67
CA PHE A 970 -6.74 24.00 12.78
C PHE A 970 -7.73 24.65 11.79
N PRO A 971 -7.29 25.65 11.00
CA PRO A 971 -8.18 26.35 10.09
C PRO A 971 -8.78 25.39 9.05
N GLY A 972 -10.09 25.48 8.83
CA GLY A 972 -10.79 24.63 7.85
C GLY A 972 -10.89 23.14 8.24
N SER A 973 -10.58 22.80 9.49
CA SER A 973 -10.64 21.43 10.01
C SER A 973 -12.06 20.89 10.17
N MET A 974 -12.18 19.56 10.20
CA MET A 974 -13.42 18.85 10.49
C MET A 974 -13.39 18.26 11.91
N PHE A 975 -14.27 18.76 12.78
CA PHE A 975 -14.47 18.25 14.14
C PHE A 975 -15.92 17.83 14.33
N LEU A 976 -16.23 16.54 14.15
CA LEU A 976 -17.61 16.04 14.14
C LEU A 976 -17.76 14.69 14.85
N ARG A 977 -18.93 14.47 15.45
CA ARG A 977 -19.31 13.19 16.11
C ARG A 977 -18.34 12.69 17.18
N GLY A 978 -17.45 13.55 17.69
CA GLY A 978 -16.66 13.25 18.88
C GLY A 978 -17.52 13.33 20.14
N VAL A 979 -17.27 12.44 21.10
CA VAL A 979 -17.87 12.44 22.43
C VAL A 979 -16.86 13.06 23.40
N TRP A 980 -17.13 14.31 23.81
CA TRP A 980 -16.25 15.10 24.69
C TRP A 980 -16.87 15.23 26.07
N ALA A 981 -16.56 14.26 26.93
CA ALA A 981 -17.24 14.11 28.20
C ALA A 981 -16.78 15.16 29.23
N GLY A 982 -17.72 15.88 29.83
CA GLY A 982 -17.47 16.96 30.78
C GLY A 982 -17.25 18.33 30.15
N SER A 983 -17.21 18.41 28.81
CA SER A 983 -17.07 19.67 28.08
C SER A 983 -18.32 20.55 28.14
N ASN A 984 -18.15 21.87 28.13
CA ASN A 984 -19.24 22.82 27.88
C ASN A 984 -19.49 22.94 26.35
N PRO A 985 -20.67 22.56 25.83
CA PRO A 985 -20.97 22.60 24.39
C PRO A 985 -20.74 23.97 23.73
N GLY A 986 -20.87 25.08 24.48
CA GLY A 986 -20.67 26.43 23.95
C GLY A 986 -19.24 26.77 23.54
N TYR A 987 -18.24 26.01 24.02
CA TYR A 987 -16.84 26.22 23.64
C TYR A 987 -16.42 25.46 22.40
N TYR A 988 -17.19 24.48 21.92
CA TYR A 988 -16.75 23.52 20.91
C TYR A 988 -17.66 23.50 19.66
N PRO A 989 -17.25 22.88 18.55
CA PRO A 989 -18.03 22.86 17.32
C PRO A 989 -19.34 22.07 17.44
N THR A 990 -20.42 22.59 16.86
CA THR A 990 -21.69 21.87 16.75
C THR A 990 -21.54 20.58 15.94
N GLY A 991 -22.35 19.56 16.24
CA GLY A 991 -22.27 18.25 15.59
C GLY A 991 -21.45 17.20 16.35
N ASN A 992 -20.94 17.55 17.54
CA ASN A 992 -20.33 16.65 18.51
C ASN A 992 -21.29 16.38 19.69
N PHE A 993 -20.88 15.46 20.57
CA PHE A 993 -21.62 15.06 21.75
C PHE A 993 -20.88 15.46 23.03
N TYR A 994 -21.64 15.82 24.07
CA TYR A 994 -21.10 16.38 25.32
C TYR A 994 -21.79 15.78 26.56
N PRO A 995 -21.57 14.49 26.87
CA PRO A 995 -22.06 13.90 28.12
C PRO A 995 -21.47 14.63 29.34
N ALA A 996 -22.15 14.56 30.49
CA ALA A 996 -21.72 15.26 31.69
C ALA A 996 -20.36 14.78 32.25
N ASN A 997 -19.99 13.52 32.01
CA ASN A 997 -18.74 12.90 32.43
C ASN A 997 -18.57 11.55 31.69
N MET A 998 -17.44 10.88 31.92
CA MET A 998 -17.14 9.59 31.26
C MET A 998 -18.10 8.47 31.65
N ASP A 999 -18.69 8.48 32.86
CA ASP A 999 -19.71 7.49 33.24
C ASP A 999 -20.97 7.63 32.37
N ALA A 1000 -21.34 8.86 32.03
CA ALA A 1000 -22.49 9.16 31.16
C ALA A 1000 -22.27 8.79 29.68
N VAL A 1001 -21.07 8.38 29.28
CA VAL A 1001 -20.83 7.76 27.96
C VAL A 1001 -21.57 6.43 27.83
N GLY A 1002 -21.76 5.71 28.95
CA GLY A 1002 -22.46 4.43 28.95
C GLY A 1002 -21.62 3.28 28.41
N PHE A 1003 -20.36 3.18 28.84
CA PHE A 1003 -19.55 1.98 28.65
C PHE A 1003 -20.12 0.79 29.43
N VAL A 1004 -19.81 -0.44 29.01
CA VAL A 1004 -20.20 -1.67 29.72
C VAL A 1004 -19.55 -1.72 31.11
N ASP A 1005 -18.24 -1.50 31.21
CA ASP A 1005 -17.53 -1.35 32.49
C ASP A 1005 -16.30 -0.45 32.35
N LEU A 1006 -16.50 0.86 32.51
CA LEU A 1006 -15.42 1.85 32.46
C LEU A 1006 -14.31 1.57 33.50
N LYS A 1007 -14.65 1.07 34.70
CA LYS A 1007 -13.66 0.85 35.77
C LYS A 1007 -12.91 -0.47 35.62
N GLY A 1008 -13.56 -1.48 35.05
CA GLY A 1008 -12.96 -2.77 34.73
C GLY A 1008 -12.21 -2.83 33.40
N GLY A 1009 -12.22 -1.75 32.61
CA GLY A 1009 -11.52 -1.68 31.33
C GLY A 1009 -12.30 -2.25 30.13
N ASP A 1010 -13.62 -2.41 30.28
CA ASP A 1010 -14.50 -2.82 29.19
C ASP A 1010 -15.18 -1.61 28.54
N TYR A 1011 -14.48 -1.05 27.56
CA TYR A 1011 -14.86 0.18 26.87
C TYR A 1011 -15.80 -0.05 25.68
N HIS A 1012 -16.49 -1.19 25.61
CA HIS A 1012 -17.62 -1.36 24.70
C HIS A 1012 -18.75 -0.41 25.10
N LEU A 1013 -19.47 0.15 24.12
CA LEU A 1013 -20.69 0.90 24.41
C LEU A 1013 -21.83 -0.05 24.77
N ALA A 1014 -22.45 0.16 25.93
CA ALA A 1014 -23.61 -0.61 26.33
C ALA A 1014 -24.78 -0.37 25.33
N PRO A 1015 -25.72 -1.32 25.18
CA PRO A 1015 -26.90 -1.12 24.33
C PRO A 1015 -27.73 0.13 24.66
N SER A 1016 -27.65 0.63 25.89
CA SER A 1016 -28.31 1.86 26.33
C SER A 1016 -27.52 3.15 26.06
N SER A 1017 -26.28 3.05 25.56
CA SER A 1017 -25.47 4.23 25.23
C SER A 1017 -26.09 4.99 24.06
N LEU A 1018 -26.19 6.31 24.21
CA LEU A 1018 -26.64 7.20 23.14
C LEU A 1018 -25.60 7.38 22.02
N TYR A 1019 -24.39 6.88 22.24
CA TYR A 1019 -23.26 7.01 21.31
C TYR A 1019 -23.02 5.74 20.48
N ARG A 1020 -23.87 4.73 20.67
CA ARG A 1020 -23.95 3.54 19.83
C ARG A 1020 -24.49 3.93 18.44
N ASN A 1021 -23.87 3.45 17.37
CA ASN A 1021 -24.20 3.79 15.99
C ASN A 1021 -24.24 5.31 15.69
N ALA A 1022 -23.52 6.11 16.48
CA ALA A 1022 -23.60 7.58 16.44
C ALA A 1022 -22.48 8.23 15.63
N ALA A 1023 -21.51 7.45 15.15
CA ALA A 1023 -20.44 7.90 14.27
C ALA A 1023 -20.97 8.32 12.89
N LEU A 1024 -20.13 9.01 12.12
CA LEU A 1024 -20.46 9.46 10.75
C LEU A 1024 -20.75 8.29 9.79
N ASP A 1025 -20.14 7.13 10.03
CA ASP A 1025 -20.29 5.91 9.24
C ASP A 1025 -21.37 4.95 9.79
N GLY A 1026 -22.14 5.39 10.80
CA GLY A 1026 -23.18 4.58 11.43
C GLY A 1026 -22.67 3.53 12.42
N ALA A 1027 -21.36 3.49 12.69
CA ALA A 1027 -20.78 2.66 13.74
C ALA A 1027 -20.82 3.34 15.11
N ASP A 1028 -20.37 2.61 16.14
CA ASP A 1028 -20.21 3.14 17.50
C ASP A 1028 -19.15 4.24 17.53
N ALA A 1029 -19.40 5.31 18.29
CA ALA A 1029 -18.36 6.29 18.56
C ALA A 1029 -17.21 5.63 19.37
N GLY A 1030 -15.98 6.06 19.11
CA GLY A 1030 -14.76 5.50 19.71
C GLY A 1030 -14.22 4.31 18.92
N ALA A 1031 -13.26 3.62 19.53
CA ALA A 1031 -12.65 2.43 18.93
C ALA A 1031 -13.59 1.22 19.01
N ASN A 1032 -13.60 0.42 17.96
CA ASN A 1032 -14.10 -0.95 17.96
C ASN A 1032 -13.17 -1.82 18.82
N ILE A 1033 -13.56 -2.00 20.08
CA ILE A 1033 -12.76 -2.70 21.09
C ILE A 1033 -12.54 -4.17 20.74
N ASP A 1034 -13.50 -4.85 20.10
CA ASP A 1034 -13.32 -6.24 19.64
C ASP A 1034 -12.22 -6.33 18.58
N ALA A 1035 -12.21 -5.41 17.60
CA ALA A 1035 -11.17 -5.37 16.57
C ALA A 1035 -9.78 -5.07 17.17
N VAL A 1036 -9.69 -4.11 18.10
CA VAL A 1036 -8.44 -3.80 18.81
C VAL A 1036 -7.94 -5.02 19.60
N ARG A 1037 -8.82 -5.68 20.35
CA ARG A 1037 -8.47 -6.86 21.15
C ARG A 1037 -8.07 -8.05 20.28
N ALA A 1038 -8.71 -8.24 19.12
CA ALA A 1038 -8.35 -9.28 18.16
C ALA A 1038 -6.97 -9.00 17.54
N ALA A 1039 -6.72 -7.77 17.10
CA ALA A 1039 -5.44 -7.37 16.50
C ALA A 1039 -4.26 -7.48 17.48
N THR A 1040 -4.50 -7.19 18.76
CA THR A 1040 -3.51 -7.28 19.85
C THR A 1040 -3.49 -8.62 20.58
N ALA A 1041 -4.29 -9.61 20.14
CA ALA A 1041 -4.39 -10.90 20.80
C ALA A 1041 -3.02 -11.61 20.85
N GLY A 1042 -2.59 -11.98 22.06
CA GLY A 1042 -1.31 -12.65 22.30
C GLY A 1042 -0.09 -11.73 22.33
N VAL A 1043 -0.26 -10.42 22.13
CA VAL A 1043 0.82 -9.43 22.20
C VAL A 1043 1.06 -9.07 23.67
N LYS A 1044 2.04 -9.75 24.29
CA LYS A 1044 2.44 -9.55 25.69
C LYS A 1044 3.85 -10.09 25.95
#